data_AF-A0A960E518-F1
#
_entry.id   AF-A0A960E518-F1
#
_cell.length_a   1.000
_cell.length_b   1.000
_cell.length_c   1.000
_cell.angle_alpha   90.00
_cell.angle_beta   90.00
_cell.angle_gamma   90.00
#
_symmetry.space_group_name_H-M   'P 1'
#
loop_
_entity.id
_entity.type
_entity.pdbx_description
1 polymer ?
#
loop_
_entity_poly.entity_id
_entity_poly.type
_entity_poly.pdbx_seq_one_letter_code
_entity_poly.pdbx_strand_id
1 'polypeptide(L)'
;MTGPEGRSPEHLETGCRALVVVDPDGLAIAELDAAEPSRAALDDVLCLAPATAAGRTAGRPSEQAADAEDALSVQGPTVLRVQGDEVLAWDDDARAYLPLDRLELAVLCTPMWGRTVRDVAGDLGEDADAVGAAAGTLGRLGIVAVERRSGGDEAAEQPGEAPEASAEAAGEHEAGAVDPTEGAATAPDPAFRWQDADHRVAVHAVYHSPEHNANLGLGLIMAYARVHAGGTLNDAYDLRRARIDSQPMLDELARRRRPAVVLFSDYMWSIHQNLEVSAEVKRLAPGSLTVHGGPHAPKYEADAERFFAEHPHVDVIVRGEGELTVAALLEALGGEVGAEDLADRLTDVAGITFRVPTDDGYRLIRTPDRERASDMSIFPSPYLTGEFDEIDPARWRSATIETNRGCPYGCTYCDWGSATLSRIRQFPLERIKAEMEWLTARGISEVFFADANFGIYARDVEIAEHLADLKARYGAPAGVICSFAKNTTKYTTDIVRVWVEAGMCAEGSVALQTTDEVTLRNVKRSNIKIERYDDLAEEFRRLGLPIVTDLLMGLPGATPASFKEDLQRCIDRDVTPRMMETVVLPNSPMNDPEYRERFQIETDDASVIVSTSSYTRQDFDEMLRIRLLFRSLEHYGLLRHLFRWLQHEHGLRAVDLISDIDAAIDADAGRYPLLTWVGRYFDLMTVPPGGWPPFYDEVVDLLADRHGIKRDDAMDTVIEVQEFLMPTRTRRFPDELELRHDYVAWYHDTLAPGASVRPLGEYEPGRLIVDDPAGVCDARLLRNYFSIRRLEACDNPFWVLNDWELRSDLMRPMATAVPLLAG
;
A
#
# COMPACT_ATOMS: atom_id res chain seq x y z
N MET A 1 -34.45 -63.45 24.68
CA MET A 1 -33.54 -64.60 24.46
C MET A 1 -32.65 -64.26 23.27
N THR A 2 -31.36 -64.01 23.53
CA THR A 2 -30.14 -64.22 22.70
C THR A 2 -30.30 -64.30 21.17
N GLY A 3 -29.59 -63.58 20.29
CA GLY A 3 -28.40 -62.70 20.27
C GLY A 3 -28.03 -62.45 18.76
N PRO A 4 -26.85 -61.95 18.35
CA PRO A 4 -25.75 -61.29 19.07
C PRO A 4 -25.32 -59.91 18.49
N GLU A 5 -24.72 -59.06 19.34
CA GLU A 5 -24.01 -57.82 19.02
C GLU A 5 -22.50 -57.97 19.28
N GLY A 6 -21.67 -57.19 18.57
CA GLY A 6 -20.34 -56.78 19.05
C GLY A 6 -19.20 -56.76 18.03
N ARG A 7 -18.97 -55.61 17.37
CA ARG A 7 -17.66 -55.00 17.05
C ARG A 7 -17.88 -53.60 16.43
N SER A 8 -17.28 -52.57 17.04
CA SER A 8 -17.23 -51.19 16.55
C SER A 8 -16.20 -51.02 15.43
N PRO A 9 -16.37 -50.09 14.47
CA PRO A 9 -15.31 -49.70 13.55
C PRO A 9 -14.33 -48.72 14.23
N GLU A 10 -13.04 -48.97 14.05
CA GLU A 10 -11.94 -48.09 14.46
C GLU A 10 -11.97 -46.80 13.64
N HIS A 11 -11.85 -45.66 14.34
CA HIS A 11 -11.58 -44.35 13.74
C HIS A 11 -10.13 -44.33 13.23
N LEU A 12 -9.92 -44.02 11.96
CA LEU A 12 -8.61 -43.59 11.43
C LEU A 12 -8.48 -42.09 11.70
N GLU A 13 -7.67 -41.73 12.69
CA GLU A 13 -7.21 -40.37 12.93
C GLU A 13 -6.19 -40.00 11.85
N THR A 14 -6.57 -39.20 10.85
CA THR A 14 -5.63 -38.59 9.88
C THR A 14 -5.02 -37.32 10.48
N GLY A 15 -3.82 -37.45 11.05
CA GLY A 15 -3.08 -36.35 11.67
C GLY A 15 -2.16 -35.62 10.70
N CYS A 16 -2.57 -34.46 10.20
CA CYS A 16 -1.69 -33.45 9.62
C CYS A 16 -1.43 -32.37 10.69
N ARG A 17 -0.17 -32.01 11.00
CA ARG A 17 0.15 -31.09 12.11
C ARG A 17 1.21 -29.99 11.87
N ALA A 18 1.80 -29.84 10.68
CA ALA A 18 2.67 -28.68 10.39
C ALA A 18 2.97 -28.46 8.89
N LEU A 19 3.13 -27.18 8.49
CA LEU A 19 3.64 -26.70 7.20
C LEU A 19 4.80 -25.73 7.50
N VAL A 20 5.97 -25.91 6.87
CA VAL A 20 7.11 -24.98 7.00
C VAL A 20 7.40 -24.33 5.66
N VAL A 21 7.41 -23.00 5.63
CA VAL A 21 7.68 -22.18 4.45
C VAL A 21 8.91 -21.30 4.73
N VAL A 22 9.90 -21.34 3.84
CA VAL A 22 11.12 -20.54 3.93
C VAL A 22 11.17 -19.60 2.73
N ASP A 23 11.31 -18.30 3.02
CA ASP A 23 11.46 -17.20 2.06
C ASP A 23 12.90 -17.18 1.46
N PRO A 24 13.12 -16.74 0.21
CA PRO A 24 14.45 -16.38 -0.30
C PRO A 24 15.29 -15.40 0.57
N ASP A 25 14.67 -14.63 1.46
CA ASP A 25 15.36 -13.76 2.44
C ASP A 25 15.69 -14.46 3.79
N GLY A 26 15.49 -15.79 3.89
CA GLY A 26 15.91 -16.59 5.05
C GLY A 26 15.03 -16.44 6.31
N LEU A 27 13.86 -15.82 6.19
CA LEU A 27 12.88 -15.76 7.27
C LEU A 27 12.19 -17.13 7.41
N ALA A 28 12.34 -17.79 8.56
CA ALA A 28 11.47 -18.89 8.93
C ALA A 28 10.08 -18.33 9.26
N ILE A 29 9.10 -18.58 8.40
CA ILE A 29 7.73 -18.10 8.59
C ILE A 29 6.97 -19.12 9.45
N ALA A 30 7.17 -18.99 10.76
CA ALA A 30 6.44 -19.64 11.87
C ALA A 30 6.64 -21.15 12.12
N GLU A 31 6.87 -21.47 13.40
CA GLU A 31 6.52 -22.77 14.01
C GLU A 31 5.12 -22.59 14.63
N LEU A 32 4.11 -23.33 14.14
CA LEU A 32 2.75 -23.28 14.67
C LEU A 32 2.60 -24.30 15.82
N ASP A 33 2.58 -23.83 17.07
CA ASP A 33 2.07 -24.61 18.21
C ASP A 33 0.84 -23.92 18.82
N ALA A 34 -0.20 -24.71 19.09
CA ALA A 34 -1.48 -24.25 19.60
C ALA A 34 -1.44 -24.12 21.13
N ALA A 35 -0.73 -23.12 21.65
CA ALA A 35 -0.93 -22.54 23.00
C ALA A 35 0.01 -21.32 23.22
N GLU A 36 -0.51 -20.10 23.13
CA GLU A 36 0.23 -18.83 23.40
C GLU A 36 0.81 -18.70 24.84
N PRO A 37 1.69 -17.71 25.16
CA PRO A 37 2.57 -16.87 24.32
C PRO A 37 3.98 -16.59 24.94
N SER A 38 4.96 -16.13 24.15
CA SER A 38 5.82 -15.01 24.61
C SER A 38 6.44 -14.20 23.46
N ARG A 39 6.40 -12.88 23.63
CA ARG A 39 6.69 -11.80 22.68
C ARG A 39 8.20 -11.49 22.53
N ALA A 40 9.08 -12.44 22.84
CA ALA A 40 10.52 -12.19 23.07
C ALA A 40 11.48 -12.89 22.08
N ALA A 41 10.98 -13.54 21.02
CA ALA A 41 11.80 -14.30 20.08
C ALA A 41 12.09 -13.58 18.74
N LEU A 42 11.79 -12.28 18.64
CA LEU A 42 11.81 -11.54 17.36
C LEU A 42 12.95 -10.50 17.22
N ASP A 43 13.89 -10.40 18.17
CA ASP A 43 14.78 -9.23 18.25
C ASP A 43 16.17 -9.33 17.60
N ASP A 44 16.56 -10.41 16.92
CA ASP A 44 17.88 -10.47 16.27
C ASP A 44 17.86 -11.12 14.88
N VAL A 45 17.57 -10.35 13.81
CA VAL A 45 17.98 -10.71 12.44
C VAL A 45 18.44 -9.46 11.67
N LEU A 46 19.75 -9.43 11.36
CA LEU A 46 20.46 -8.41 10.59
C LEU A 46 20.33 -8.63 9.07
N CYS A 47 20.33 -7.50 8.35
CA CYS A 47 20.17 -7.33 6.91
C CYS A 47 21.32 -7.89 6.05
N LEU A 48 21.03 -8.23 4.78
CA LEU A 48 21.93 -8.03 3.64
C LEU A 48 21.14 -7.59 2.39
N ALA A 49 21.67 -6.57 1.69
CA ALA A 49 21.16 -5.96 0.46
C ALA A 49 21.68 -6.67 -0.81
N PRO A 50 21.08 -6.44 -2.00
CA PRO A 50 21.56 -7.01 -3.26
C PRO A 50 22.82 -6.29 -3.79
N ALA A 51 23.82 -7.06 -4.23
CA ALA A 51 24.96 -6.54 -4.97
C ALA A 51 24.52 -6.09 -6.38
N THR A 52 24.79 -4.82 -6.68
CA THR A 52 24.59 -4.17 -7.97
C THR A 52 25.38 -4.81 -9.10
N ALA A 53 24.74 -4.91 -10.26
CA ALA A 53 25.41 -5.05 -11.55
C ALA A 53 26.36 -3.86 -11.81
N ALA A 54 27.65 -4.12 -12.01
CA ALA A 54 28.56 -3.21 -12.69
C ALA A 54 29.68 -4.00 -13.36
N GLY A 55 29.85 -3.81 -14.67
CA GLY A 55 31.07 -4.21 -15.38
C GLY A 55 30.90 -5.07 -16.62
N ARG A 56 30.15 -4.61 -17.63
CA ARG A 56 30.44 -4.99 -19.03
C ARG A 56 31.73 -4.28 -19.45
N THR A 57 32.82 -5.01 -19.63
CA THR A 57 33.88 -4.63 -20.59
C THR A 57 33.82 -5.56 -21.78
N ALA A 58 33.91 -4.94 -22.95
CA ALA A 58 33.71 -5.55 -24.26
C ALA A 58 34.82 -6.52 -24.65
N GLY A 59 34.45 -7.68 -25.18
CA GLY A 59 35.29 -8.59 -25.95
C GLY A 59 34.43 -9.29 -27.01
N ARG A 60 34.86 -9.26 -28.28
CA ARG A 60 34.19 -9.88 -29.43
C ARG A 60 34.10 -11.41 -29.32
N PRO A 61 33.13 -12.05 -30.00
CA PRO A 61 32.88 -13.49 -29.89
C PRO A 61 33.92 -14.29 -30.66
N SER A 62 34.42 -15.38 -30.07
CA SER A 62 35.07 -16.46 -30.82
C SER A 62 34.07 -17.59 -31.04
N GLU A 63 33.84 -17.93 -32.31
CA GLU A 63 33.14 -19.14 -32.74
C GLU A 63 33.83 -20.40 -32.19
N GLN A 64 33.02 -21.45 -31.99
CA GLN A 64 33.34 -22.81 -31.53
C GLN A 64 33.24 -23.04 -30.01
N ALA A 65 32.01 -23.17 -29.53
CA ALA A 65 31.57 -24.30 -28.70
C ALA A 65 30.03 -24.25 -28.63
N ALA A 66 29.38 -24.86 -29.62
CA ALA A 66 28.04 -25.39 -29.42
C ALA A 66 28.25 -26.72 -28.69
N ASP A 67 27.89 -26.79 -27.41
CA ASP A 67 27.54 -28.03 -26.71
C ASP A 67 26.91 -27.65 -25.35
N ALA A 68 25.62 -27.97 -25.21
CA ALA A 68 24.85 -28.12 -23.97
C ALA A 68 25.07 -27.10 -22.83
N GLU A 69 24.46 -25.92 -22.93
CA GLU A 69 23.92 -25.26 -21.72
C GLU A 69 22.52 -25.85 -21.49
N ASP A 70 22.48 -26.95 -20.72
CA ASP A 70 21.25 -27.42 -20.10
C ASP A 70 20.72 -26.29 -19.20
N ALA A 71 19.60 -25.70 -19.62
CA ALA A 71 18.90 -24.69 -18.85
C ALA A 71 18.38 -25.32 -17.55
N LEU A 72 19.09 -25.10 -16.44
CA LEU A 72 18.61 -25.36 -15.10
C LEU A 72 17.40 -24.44 -14.84
N SER A 73 16.18 -24.96 -15.02
CA SER A 73 14.96 -24.30 -14.56
C SER A 73 14.71 -24.69 -13.11
N VAL A 74 14.91 -23.77 -12.17
CA VAL A 74 14.43 -23.94 -10.80
C VAL A 74 12.90 -23.88 -10.85
N GLN A 75 12.24 -25.02 -10.68
CA GLN A 75 10.79 -25.07 -10.50
C GLN A 75 10.44 -24.66 -9.06
N GLY A 76 9.30 -23.97 -8.90
CA GLY A 76 8.82 -23.48 -7.62
C GLY A 76 8.40 -24.60 -6.64
N PRO A 77 7.75 -24.26 -5.51
CA PRO A 77 7.32 -25.25 -4.52
C PRO A 77 6.31 -26.27 -5.09
N THR A 78 6.52 -27.57 -4.88
CA THR A 78 5.63 -28.68 -5.31
C THR A 78 4.65 -29.11 -4.21
N VAL A 79 3.42 -29.52 -4.58
CA VAL A 79 2.42 -30.08 -3.64
C VAL A 79 2.67 -31.56 -3.41
N LEU A 80 2.66 -31.95 -2.15
CA LEU A 80 2.61 -33.34 -1.72
C LEU A 80 1.20 -33.70 -1.24
N ARG A 81 0.61 -34.75 -1.81
CA ARG A 81 -0.68 -35.33 -1.41
C ARG A 81 -0.44 -36.70 -0.80
N VAL A 82 -0.92 -36.91 0.43
CA VAL A 82 -0.85 -38.22 1.09
C VAL A 82 -2.13 -39.00 0.81
N GLN A 83 -2.02 -40.17 0.19
CA GLN A 83 -3.14 -41.05 -0.12
C GLN A 83 -2.85 -42.46 0.42
N GLY A 84 -3.37 -42.77 1.61
CA GLY A 84 -3.00 -43.99 2.33
C GLY A 84 -1.56 -43.91 2.84
N ASP A 85 -0.74 -44.92 2.54
CA ASP A 85 0.69 -44.95 2.88
C ASP A 85 1.59 -44.31 1.80
N GLU A 86 1.01 -43.83 0.70
CA GLU A 86 1.75 -43.24 -0.41
C GLU A 86 1.75 -41.71 -0.33
N VAL A 87 2.93 -41.11 -0.53
CA VAL A 87 3.09 -39.68 -0.78
C VAL A 87 3.18 -39.48 -2.29
N LEU A 88 2.26 -38.70 -2.82
CA LEU A 88 2.21 -38.32 -4.23
C LEU A 88 2.66 -36.88 -4.36
N ALA A 89 3.39 -36.52 -5.41
CA ALA A 89 3.76 -35.16 -5.73
C ALA A 89 3.10 -34.73 -7.04
N TRP A 90 2.66 -33.47 -7.10
CA TRP A 90 2.12 -32.90 -8.34
C TRP A 90 3.23 -32.71 -9.37
N ASP A 91 3.01 -33.24 -10.57
CA ASP A 91 3.90 -33.10 -11.73
C ASP A 91 3.22 -32.21 -12.79
N ASP A 92 3.83 -31.06 -13.08
CA ASP A 92 3.29 -30.07 -14.03
C ASP A 92 3.27 -30.60 -15.47
N ASP A 93 4.25 -31.42 -15.87
CA ASP A 93 4.35 -31.97 -17.23
C ASP A 93 3.24 -33.03 -17.49
N ALA A 94 2.95 -33.86 -16.50
CA ALA A 94 1.96 -34.93 -16.57
C ALA A 94 0.56 -34.46 -16.19
N ARG A 95 0.42 -33.26 -15.60
CA ARG A 95 -0.80 -32.75 -14.96
C ARG A 95 -1.45 -33.79 -14.05
N ALA A 96 -0.64 -34.46 -13.24
CA ALA A 96 -1.08 -35.57 -12.40
C ALA A 96 -0.25 -35.69 -11.12
N TYR A 97 -0.85 -36.30 -10.10
CA TYR A 97 -0.13 -36.73 -8.89
C TYR A 97 0.63 -38.04 -9.18
N LEU A 98 1.96 -37.98 -9.10
CA LEU A 98 2.86 -39.13 -9.27
C LEU A 98 3.42 -39.57 -7.92
N PRO A 99 3.65 -40.88 -7.70
CA PRO A 99 4.37 -41.35 -6.51
C PRO A 99 5.71 -40.65 -6.33
N LEU A 100 6.00 -40.19 -5.10
CA LEU A 100 7.20 -39.40 -4.77
C LEU A 100 8.50 -40.12 -5.17
N ASP A 101 8.52 -41.45 -5.14
CA ASP A 101 9.66 -42.29 -5.53
C ASP A 101 9.95 -42.30 -7.05
N ARG A 102 9.06 -41.70 -7.86
CA ARG A 102 9.24 -41.52 -9.31
C ARG A 102 9.81 -40.16 -9.68
N LEU A 103 10.11 -39.31 -8.69
CA LEU A 103 10.71 -37.99 -8.88
C LEU A 103 12.08 -37.96 -8.20
N GLU A 104 13.14 -37.60 -8.91
CA GLU A 104 14.44 -37.32 -8.28
C GLU A 104 14.37 -35.95 -7.59
N LEU A 105 14.32 -35.96 -6.26
CA LEU A 105 14.33 -34.76 -5.41
C LEU A 105 15.77 -34.27 -5.21
N ALA A 106 16.09 -33.08 -5.72
CA ALA A 106 17.28 -32.34 -5.35
C ALA A 106 16.89 -31.21 -4.38
N VAL A 107 17.10 -31.41 -3.08
CA VAL A 107 16.90 -30.34 -2.09
C VAL A 107 17.89 -29.21 -2.36
N LEU A 108 17.43 -28.12 -2.97
CA LEU A 108 18.21 -26.89 -3.11
C LEU A 108 18.30 -26.19 -1.74
N CYS A 109 19.27 -26.60 -0.94
CA CYS A 109 19.87 -25.71 0.06
C CYS A 109 20.91 -24.86 -0.68
N THR A 110 20.54 -23.68 -1.19
CA THR A 110 21.55 -22.78 -1.77
C THR A 110 22.55 -22.30 -0.71
N PRO A 111 23.81 -22.06 -1.11
CA PRO A 111 24.97 -22.33 -0.29
C PRO A 111 25.54 -21.05 0.32
N MET A 112 25.79 -21.03 1.62
CA MET A 112 27.06 -20.51 2.14
C MET A 112 27.37 -21.25 3.43
N TRP A 113 28.63 -21.65 3.59
CA TRP A 113 29.16 -22.42 4.72
C TRP A 113 28.93 -23.93 4.67
N GLY A 114 29.48 -24.61 3.65
CA GLY A 114 30.13 -25.94 3.68
C GLY A 114 29.75 -26.99 4.76
N ARG A 115 28.50 -27.08 5.20
CA ARG A 115 28.02 -28.01 6.22
C ARG A 115 27.13 -29.06 5.59
N THR A 116 27.35 -30.30 5.98
CA THR A 116 26.62 -31.49 5.54
C THR A 116 25.48 -31.79 6.51
N VAL A 117 24.49 -32.59 6.10
CA VAL A 117 23.40 -33.11 6.97
C VAL A 117 23.95 -33.74 8.26
N ARG A 118 25.16 -34.30 8.19
CA ARG A 118 25.86 -34.92 9.31
C ARG A 118 26.32 -33.89 10.36
N ASP A 119 26.62 -32.65 9.95
CA ASP A 119 27.01 -31.56 10.84
C ASP A 119 25.80 -31.00 11.60
N VAL A 120 24.62 -30.96 10.96
CA VAL A 120 23.35 -30.55 11.58
C VAL A 120 22.83 -31.60 12.57
N ALA A 121 22.97 -32.88 12.25
CA ALA A 121 22.64 -33.98 13.17
C ALA A 121 23.54 -33.97 14.42
N GLY A 122 24.83 -33.63 14.25
CA GLY A 122 25.78 -33.46 15.34
C GLY A 122 25.43 -32.29 16.29
N ASP A 123 24.98 -31.15 15.75
CA ASP A 123 24.60 -29.97 16.54
C ASP A 123 23.29 -30.19 17.35
N LEU A 124 22.42 -31.09 16.89
CA LEU A 124 21.17 -31.49 17.58
C LEU A 124 21.35 -32.66 18.54
N GLY A 125 22.56 -33.24 18.62
CA GLY A 125 22.88 -34.33 19.54
C GLY A 125 22.32 -35.70 19.14
N GLU A 126 21.96 -35.88 17.87
CA GLU A 126 21.38 -37.14 17.38
C GLU A 126 22.35 -37.92 16.45
N ASP A 127 22.25 -39.25 16.52
CA ASP A 127 23.12 -40.17 15.78
C ASP A 127 22.74 -40.21 14.29
N ALA A 128 23.69 -39.92 13.41
CA ALA A 128 23.47 -39.76 11.97
C ALA A 128 22.94 -41.02 11.27
N ASP A 129 23.19 -42.21 11.84
CA ASP A 129 22.69 -43.47 11.30
C ASP A 129 21.21 -43.74 11.70
N ALA A 130 20.70 -43.08 12.75
CA ALA A 130 19.29 -43.15 13.14
C ALA A 130 18.39 -42.29 12.22
N VAL A 131 18.93 -41.20 11.67
CA VAL A 131 18.24 -40.32 10.71
C VAL A 131 17.95 -41.06 9.39
N GLY A 132 18.82 -41.98 8.97
CA GLY A 132 18.61 -42.83 7.80
C GLY A 132 17.46 -43.84 7.97
N ALA A 133 17.22 -44.33 9.18
CA ALA A 133 16.08 -45.21 9.48
C ALA A 133 14.77 -44.43 9.70
N ALA A 134 14.85 -43.16 10.11
CA ALA A 134 13.71 -42.26 10.30
C ALA A 134 13.12 -41.70 8.98
N ALA A 135 13.73 -42.01 7.82
CA ALA A 135 13.12 -41.73 6.51
C ALA A 135 11.76 -42.44 6.33
N GLY A 136 11.52 -43.55 7.03
CA GLY A 136 10.21 -44.23 7.07
C GLY A 136 9.18 -43.58 8.02
N THR A 137 9.53 -42.47 8.69
CA THR A 137 8.67 -41.82 9.70
C THR A 137 8.55 -40.30 9.51
N LEU A 138 9.04 -39.76 8.38
CA LEU A 138 8.83 -38.38 7.97
C LEU A 138 7.47 -38.21 7.28
N GLY A 139 6.40 -38.39 8.04
CA GLY A 139 5.09 -37.82 7.74
C GLY A 139 5.02 -36.38 8.25
N ARG A 140 5.83 -35.47 7.71
CA ARG A 140 5.77 -34.02 8.00
C ARG A 140 6.18 -33.23 6.75
N LEU A 141 5.26 -32.45 6.21
CA LEU A 141 5.42 -31.63 4.99
C LEU A 141 6.57 -30.63 5.13
N GLY A 142 7.48 -30.66 4.16
CA GLY A 142 8.42 -29.57 3.86
C GLY A 142 8.25 -29.17 2.40
N ILE A 143 8.40 -27.89 2.09
CA ILE A 143 8.58 -27.44 0.71
C ILE A 143 9.91 -28.02 0.21
N VAL A 144 9.86 -28.87 -0.82
CA VAL A 144 11.04 -29.40 -1.50
C VAL A 144 11.09 -28.80 -2.90
N ALA A 145 12.12 -28.00 -3.20
CA ALA A 145 12.44 -27.63 -4.58
C ALA A 145 12.93 -28.89 -5.31
N VAL A 146 12.48 -29.10 -6.54
CA VAL A 146 12.84 -30.28 -7.35
C VAL A 146 13.62 -29.81 -8.56
N GLU A 147 14.72 -30.49 -8.87
CA GLU A 147 15.58 -30.19 -10.03
C GLU A 147 15.63 -31.42 -10.93
N ARG A 148 15.49 -31.24 -12.24
CA ARG A 148 15.46 -32.34 -13.22
C ARG A 148 16.84 -32.53 -13.83
N ARG A 149 17.37 -33.76 -13.83
CA ARG A 149 18.45 -34.17 -14.75
C ARG A 149 17.89 -34.93 -15.94
N SER A 150 18.22 -34.48 -17.14
CA SER A 150 18.19 -35.27 -18.37
C SER A 150 19.21 -36.41 -18.24
N GLY A 151 18.74 -37.66 -18.34
CA GLY A 151 19.54 -38.84 -18.04
C GLY A 151 20.79 -39.04 -18.90
N GLY A 152 21.86 -39.54 -18.27
CA GLY A 152 23.09 -40.02 -18.91
C GLY A 152 24.00 -40.75 -17.91
N ASP A 153 24.44 -41.95 -18.31
CA ASP A 153 25.07 -43.06 -17.57
C ASP A 153 26.25 -42.79 -16.61
N GLU A 154 26.42 -43.78 -15.72
CA GLU A 154 27.45 -44.05 -14.72
C GLU A 154 28.91 -43.82 -15.16
N ALA A 155 29.71 -43.14 -14.32
CA ALA A 155 31.11 -43.49 -14.09
C ALA A 155 31.62 -42.90 -12.76
N ALA A 156 32.16 -43.77 -11.91
CA ALA A 156 32.80 -43.47 -10.65
C ALA A 156 34.21 -42.88 -10.84
N GLU A 157 34.63 -41.92 -10.00
CA GLU A 157 36.04 -41.75 -9.64
C GLU A 157 36.23 -40.99 -8.31
N GLN A 158 37.24 -41.44 -7.54
CA GLN A 158 37.59 -41.04 -6.17
C GLN A 158 38.42 -39.72 -6.11
N PRO A 159 38.51 -39.06 -4.93
CA PRO A 159 39.18 -37.77 -4.80
C PRO A 159 40.71 -37.92 -4.69
N GLY A 160 41.43 -37.19 -5.54
CA GLY A 160 42.90 -37.06 -5.51
C GLY A 160 43.35 -35.75 -4.86
N GLU A 161 44.35 -35.86 -3.99
CA GLU A 161 44.99 -34.82 -3.19
C GLU A 161 45.58 -33.65 -3.99
N ALA A 162 45.65 -32.50 -3.32
CA ALA A 162 46.31 -31.26 -3.74
C ALA A 162 47.83 -31.39 -3.95
N PRO A 163 48.44 -30.48 -4.72
CA PRO A 163 49.81 -30.07 -4.51
C PRO A 163 49.93 -28.60 -4.09
N GLU A 164 50.71 -28.39 -3.03
CA GLU A 164 51.22 -27.09 -2.59
C GLU A 164 52.33 -26.54 -3.49
N ALA A 165 52.42 -25.20 -3.45
CA ALA A 165 53.58 -24.32 -3.60
C ALA A 165 54.10 -23.94 -5.00
N SER A 166 54.04 -22.64 -5.29
CA SER A 166 55.25 -21.78 -5.25
C SER A 166 54.88 -20.29 -5.25
N ALA A 167 55.68 -19.54 -4.48
CA ALA A 167 55.58 -18.10 -4.23
C ALA A 167 56.49 -17.29 -5.19
N GLU A 168 56.35 -15.96 -5.09
CA GLU A 168 57.10 -14.84 -5.73
C GLU A 168 56.25 -14.11 -6.80
N ALA A 169 56.08 -12.77 -6.80
CA ALA A 169 56.72 -11.68 -6.07
C ALA A 169 55.80 -10.44 -6.01
N ALA A 170 56.22 -9.50 -5.15
CA ALA A 170 55.60 -8.27 -4.70
C ALA A 170 55.31 -7.18 -5.75
N GLY A 171 54.35 -6.31 -5.39
CA GLY A 171 54.06 -5.03 -6.03
C GLY A 171 52.98 -4.28 -5.25
N GLU A 172 53.42 -3.53 -4.23
CA GLU A 172 52.65 -2.80 -3.22
C GLU A 172 51.77 -1.66 -3.80
N HIS A 173 50.60 -1.45 -3.18
CA HIS A 173 50.16 -0.11 -2.75
C HIS A 173 49.10 -0.22 -1.64
N GLU A 174 49.48 0.27 -0.46
CA GLU A 174 48.77 0.24 0.81
C GLU A 174 47.51 1.13 0.82
N ALA A 175 46.37 0.55 1.23
CA ALA A 175 45.26 1.29 1.80
C ALA A 175 45.28 1.06 3.32
N GLY A 176 45.65 2.10 4.06
CA GLY A 176 45.71 2.07 5.52
C GLY A 176 44.32 1.87 6.13
N ALA A 177 44.21 0.88 6.99
CA ALA A 177 43.10 0.67 7.90
C ALA A 177 42.99 1.87 8.86
N VAL A 178 41.78 2.41 9.00
CA VAL A 178 41.45 3.33 10.08
C VAL A 178 40.70 2.56 11.15
N ASP A 179 41.25 2.64 12.36
CA ASP A 179 40.76 2.13 13.64
C ASP A 179 39.33 2.65 13.95
N PRO A 180 38.35 1.81 14.33
CA PRO A 180 36.99 2.27 14.64
C PRO A 180 36.84 2.96 16.00
N THR A 181 37.92 3.32 16.71
CA THR A 181 37.82 3.84 18.10
C THR A 181 38.19 5.30 18.33
N GLU A 182 38.29 6.14 17.29
CA GLU A 182 38.44 7.60 17.45
C GLU A 182 37.29 8.39 16.82
N GLY A 183 36.14 8.35 17.49
CA GLY A 183 35.03 9.29 17.32
C GLY A 183 34.80 10.14 18.56
N ALA A 184 35.87 10.55 19.25
CA ALA A 184 35.75 11.55 20.30
C ALA A 184 35.38 12.89 19.66
N ALA A 185 34.25 13.45 20.07
CA ALA A 185 33.82 14.79 19.70
C ALA A 185 35.01 15.76 19.83
N THR A 186 35.51 16.26 18.70
CA THR A 186 36.45 17.38 18.70
C THR A 186 35.73 18.54 19.37
N ALA A 187 36.19 18.92 20.57
CA ALA A 187 35.75 20.13 21.24
C ALA A 187 35.83 21.30 20.25
N PRO A 188 34.83 22.19 20.20
CA PRO A 188 34.83 23.31 19.27
C PRO A 188 36.08 24.16 19.52
N ASP A 189 36.71 24.61 18.42
CA ASP A 189 37.82 25.56 18.44
C ASP A 189 37.44 26.76 19.34
N PRO A 190 38.12 26.97 20.48
CA PRO A 190 37.80 28.06 21.40
C PRO A 190 38.06 29.46 20.82
N ALA A 191 38.67 29.54 19.62
CA ALA A 191 38.90 30.79 18.89
C ALA A 191 37.85 31.08 17.80
N PHE A 192 36.91 30.17 17.50
CA PHE A 192 35.86 30.44 16.52
C PHE A 192 34.70 31.21 17.15
N ARG A 193 34.64 32.53 16.88
CA ARG A 193 33.51 33.39 17.22
C ARG A 193 32.80 33.80 15.95
N TRP A 194 31.62 33.22 15.67
CA TRP A 194 30.65 33.93 14.84
C TRP A 194 30.17 35.16 15.61
N GLN A 195 30.42 36.34 15.05
CA GLN A 195 29.65 37.52 15.39
C GLN A 195 28.31 37.38 14.68
N ASP A 196 27.33 36.74 15.33
CA ASP A 196 25.94 36.82 14.89
C ASP A 196 25.47 38.27 15.04
N ALA A 197 25.51 39.01 13.94
CA ALA A 197 24.97 40.37 13.86
C ALA A 197 23.45 40.38 13.70
N ASP A 198 22.82 39.22 13.48
CA ASP A 198 21.38 39.08 13.26
C ASP A 198 20.70 38.62 14.56
N HIS A 199 19.88 39.50 15.14
CA HIS A 199 19.14 39.27 16.38
C HIS A 199 17.77 38.62 16.15
N ARG A 200 17.41 38.32 14.90
CA ARG A 200 16.09 37.78 14.53
C ARG A 200 15.89 36.35 15.04
N VAL A 201 14.64 36.04 15.38
CA VAL A 201 14.24 34.69 15.79
C VAL A 201 14.07 33.80 14.56
N ALA A 202 14.72 32.64 14.57
CA ALA A 202 14.52 31.67 13.50
C ALA A 202 13.12 31.05 13.56
N VAL A 203 12.44 30.96 12.41
CA VAL A 203 11.19 30.23 12.26
C VAL A 203 11.42 29.08 11.28
N HIS A 204 11.21 27.86 11.75
CA HIS A 204 11.40 26.64 10.97
C HIS A 204 10.05 25.97 10.71
N ALA A 205 9.89 25.38 9.53
CA ALA A 205 8.84 24.43 9.22
C ALA A 205 9.45 23.03 9.15
N VAL A 206 8.78 22.04 9.77
CA VAL A 206 9.26 20.66 9.81
C VAL A 206 8.72 19.86 8.65
N TYR A 207 9.64 19.23 7.92
CA TYR A 207 9.33 18.37 6.78
C TYR A 207 9.86 16.96 7.07
N HIS A 208 9.04 15.98 6.74
CA HIS A 208 9.33 14.57 6.87
C HIS A 208 9.13 13.94 5.50
N SER A 209 10.21 13.79 4.73
CA SER A 209 10.37 12.75 3.70
C SER A 209 11.40 13.20 2.66
N PRO A 210 12.55 12.51 2.54
CA PRO A 210 13.50 12.66 1.43
C PRO A 210 12.91 12.42 0.03
N GLU A 211 11.77 11.72 -0.06
CA GLU A 211 11.37 11.04 -1.31
C GLU A 211 9.92 11.35 -1.76
N HIS A 212 9.07 11.90 -0.88
CA HIS A 212 7.63 12.03 -1.10
C HIS A 212 7.09 13.37 -0.57
N ASN A 213 7.10 14.37 -1.47
CA ASN A 213 6.31 15.61 -1.46
C ASN A 213 6.69 16.67 -0.40
N ALA A 214 7.02 17.88 -0.87
CA ALA A 214 7.07 19.05 -0.02
C ALA A 214 5.69 19.29 0.64
N ASN A 215 5.68 19.56 1.95
CA ASN A 215 4.44 19.84 2.67
C ASN A 215 3.86 21.19 2.21
N LEU A 216 2.84 21.14 1.34
CA LEU A 216 2.19 22.33 0.78
C LEU A 216 1.62 23.24 1.88
N GLY A 217 1.04 22.68 2.95
CA GLY A 217 0.43 23.44 4.04
C GLY A 217 1.45 24.33 4.76
N LEU A 218 2.59 23.77 5.16
CA LEU A 218 3.67 24.54 5.78
C LEU A 218 4.31 25.53 4.79
N GLY A 219 4.46 25.14 3.51
CA GLY A 219 4.91 26.06 2.46
C GLY A 219 4.01 27.28 2.32
N LEU A 220 2.69 27.10 2.29
CA LEU A 220 1.71 28.19 2.23
C LEU A 220 1.80 29.10 3.47
N ILE A 221 1.94 28.52 4.66
CA ILE A 221 2.10 29.27 5.91
C ILE A 221 3.37 30.14 5.86
N MET A 222 4.50 29.57 5.47
CA MET A 222 5.78 30.28 5.39
C MET A 222 5.76 31.37 4.31
N ALA A 223 5.21 31.06 3.13
CA ALA A 223 5.06 32.03 2.04
C ALA A 223 4.17 33.21 2.46
N TYR A 224 3.04 32.93 3.13
CA TYR A 224 2.15 33.97 3.62
C TYR A 224 2.81 34.81 4.72
N ALA A 225 3.46 34.20 5.71
CA ALA A 225 4.18 34.91 6.76
C ALA A 225 5.24 35.87 6.18
N ARG A 226 5.93 35.46 5.11
CA ARG A 226 6.95 36.28 4.45
C ARG A 226 6.41 37.54 3.81
N VAL A 227 5.19 37.50 3.25
CA VAL A 227 4.56 38.66 2.59
C VAL A 227 3.59 39.42 3.49
N HIS A 228 3.28 38.86 4.66
CA HIS A 228 2.29 39.40 5.59
C HIS A 228 2.58 40.86 5.96
N ALA A 229 1.55 41.70 5.92
CA ALA A 229 1.62 43.14 6.19
C ALA A 229 2.74 43.88 5.44
N GLY A 230 3.08 43.45 4.22
CA GLY A 230 4.17 44.03 3.44
C GLY A 230 5.56 43.52 3.83
N GLY A 231 5.63 42.38 4.53
CA GLY A 231 6.85 41.71 4.94
C GLY A 231 7.40 42.16 6.29
N THR A 232 6.59 42.78 7.16
CA THR A 232 7.02 43.28 8.48
C THR A 232 7.55 42.17 9.39
N LEU A 233 7.03 40.94 9.26
CA LEU A 233 7.52 39.80 10.04
C LEU A 233 9.01 39.51 9.75
N ASN A 234 9.54 39.85 8.58
CA ASN A 234 10.95 39.61 8.24
C ASN A 234 11.93 40.48 9.04
N ASP A 235 11.45 41.55 9.68
CA ASP A 235 12.27 42.44 10.52
C ASP A 235 12.60 41.77 11.87
N ALA A 236 11.66 40.98 12.40
CA ALA A 236 11.78 40.28 13.68
C ALA A 236 12.18 38.81 13.53
N TYR A 237 11.86 38.20 12.38
CA TYR A 237 12.01 36.77 12.15
C TYR A 237 12.91 36.45 10.94
N ASP A 238 13.71 35.40 11.10
CA ASP A 238 14.44 34.72 10.04
C ASP A 238 13.60 33.50 9.60
N LEU A 239 12.68 33.73 8.65
CA LEU A 239 11.78 32.70 8.12
C LEU A 239 12.54 31.76 7.19
N ARG A 240 12.93 30.59 7.71
CA ARG A 240 13.74 29.58 7.00
C ARG A 240 12.96 28.96 5.84
N ARG A 241 13.62 28.79 4.69
CA ARG A 241 13.04 28.10 3.53
C ARG A 241 12.94 26.59 3.78
N ALA A 242 12.06 25.94 3.03
CA ALA A 242 11.79 24.52 3.19
C ALA A 242 13.04 23.69 2.88
N ARG A 243 13.24 22.65 3.69
CA ARG A 243 14.20 21.57 3.45
C ARG A 243 13.45 20.26 3.44
N ILE A 244 14.03 19.25 2.82
CA ILE A 244 13.38 17.96 2.63
C ILE A 244 13.33 17.16 3.95
N ASP A 245 14.29 17.38 4.85
CA ASP A 245 14.39 16.73 6.17
C ASP A 245 14.58 17.73 7.33
N SER A 246 14.37 17.23 8.55
CA SER A 246 14.48 18.00 9.78
C SER A 246 15.91 18.07 10.34
N GLN A 247 16.83 17.19 9.91
CA GLN A 247 18.18 17.08 10.48
C GLN A 247 18.98 18.39 10.41
N PRO A 248 19.01 19.14 9.29
CA PRO A 248 19.76 20.38 9.22
C PRO A 248 19.24 21.46 10.17
N MET A 249 17.93 21.48 10.44
CA MET A 249 17.32 22.35 11.46
C MET A 249 17.79 21.92 12.86
N LEU A 250 17.73 20.62 13.18
CA LEU A 250 18.17 20.11 14.47
C LEU A 250 19.65 20.41 14.73
N ASP A 251 20.51 20.25 13.72
CA ASP A 251 21.92 20.61 13.80
C ASP A 251 22.12 22.11 14.05
N GLU A 252 21.31 22.97 13.42
CA GLU A 252 21.32 24.41 13.67
C GLU A 252 20.95 24.72 15.12
N LEU A 253 19.86 24.13 15.63
CA LEU A 253 19.41 24.30 17.01
C LEU A 253 20.45 23.79 18.01
N ALA A 254 21.07 22.65 17.75
CA ALA A 254 22.13 22.08 18.59
C ALA A 254 23.37 22.97 18.67
N ARG A 255 23.75 23.60 17.54
CA ARG A 255 24.88 24.53 17.46
C ARG A 255 24.58 25.88 18.10
N ARG A 256 23.42 26.46 17.81
CA ARG A 256 23.07 27.84 18.23
C ARG A 256 22.55 27.89 19.66
N ARG A 257 21.80 26.87 20.10
CA ARG A 257 21.11 26.78 21.41
C ARG A 257 20.31 28.04 21.76
N ARG A 258 19.70 28.68 20.76
CA ARG A 258 18.82 29.84 20.92
C ARG A 258 17.36 29.42 20.67
N PRO A 259 16.39 30.06 21.34
CA PRO A 259 14.97 29.87 21.05
C PRO A 259 14.66 30.10 19.57
N ALA A 260 13.83 29.22 19.02
CA ALA A 260 13.23 29.34 17.70
C ALA A 260 11.71 29.14 17.78
N VAL A 261 11.00 29.47 16.71
CA VAL A 261 9.61 28.98 16.50
C VAL A 261 9.68 27.81 15.53
N VAL A 262 9.10 26.67 15.90
CA VAL A 262 9.11 25.47 15.07
C VAL A 262 7.68 25.03 14.77
N LEU A 263 7.33 25.01 13.48
CA LEU A 263 6.01 24.72 12.96
C LEU A 263 5.91 23.26 12.51
N PHE A 264 4.89 22.57 13.01
CA PHE A 264 4.57 21.18 12.68
C PHE A 264 3.20 21.11 12.03
N SER A 265 3.09 20.31 10.98
CA SER A 265 1.80 19.98 10.36
C SER A 265 1.51 18.50 10.58
N ASP A 266 0.59 18.24 11.50
CA ASP A 266 0.20 16.94 11.99
C ASP A 266 -0.87 16.31 11.10
N TYR A 267 -0.47 15.26 10.40
CA TYR A 267 -1.34 14.32 9.72
C TYR A 267 -1.27 12.96 10.42
N MET A 268 -2.23 12.07 10.16
CA MET A 268 -2.22 10.72 10.73
C MET A 268 -0.93 9.94 10.41
N TRP A 269 -0.28 10.23 9.28
CA TRP A 269 0.98 9.61 8.86
C TRP A 269 2.25 10.35 9.32
N SER A 270 2.14 11.56 9.92
CA SER A 270 3.31 12.37 10.30
C SER A 270 3.37 12.73 11.78
N ILE A 271 2.27 12.57 12.52
CA ILE A 271 2.16 13.02 13.92
C ILE A 271 3.24 12.43 14.83
N HIS A 272 3.52 11.13 14.73
CA HIS A 272 4.49 10.48 15.61
C HIS A 272 5.90 11.06 15.40
N GLN A 273 6.32 11.19 14.14
CA GLN A 273 7.60 11.81 13.77
C GLN A 273 7.66 13.30 14.15
N ASN A 274 6.56 14.04 13.97
CA ASN A 274 6.46 15.44 14.38
C ASN A 274 6.67 15.57 15.90
N LEU A 275 6.04 14.71 16.71
CA LEU A 275 6.17 14.73 18.17
C LEU A 275 7.59 14.37 18.63
N GLU A 276 8.24 13.39 17.99
CA GLU A 276 9.65 13.06 18.26
C GLU A 276 10.58 14.26 17.98
N VAL A 277 10.42 14.90 16.83
CA VAL A 277 11.19 16.11 16.48
C VAL A 277 10.86 17.26 17.43
N SER A 278 9.61 17.42 17.84
CA SER A 278 9.19 18.45 18.80
C SER A 278 9.83 18.25 20.18
N ALA A 279 9.91 17.00 20.66
CA ALA A 279 10.65 16.67 21.87
C ALA A 279 12.15 16.97 21.75
N GLU A 280 12.75 16.64 20.60
CA GLU A 280 14.16 16.90 20.34
C GLU A 280 14.49 18.39 20.24
N VAL A 281 13.62 19.19 19.61
CA VAL A 281 13.70 20.66 19.60
C VAL A 281 13.76 21.21 21.03
N LYS A 282 12.88 20.74 21.91
CA LYS A 282 12.88 21.14 23.33
C LYS A 282 14.13 20.69 24.08
N ARG A 283 14.71 19.53 23.74
CA ARG A 283 15.96 19.06 24.34
C ARG A 283 17.15 19.92 23.94
N LEU A 284 17.25 20.31 22.67
CA LEU A 284 18.36 21.09 22.11
C LEU A 284 18.27 22.59 22.45
N ALA A 285 17.05 23.13 22.41
CA ALA A 285 16.76 24.54 22.65
C ALA A 285 15.45 24.69 23.47
N PRO A 286 15.49 24.52 24.80
CA PRO A 286 14.29 24.47 25.67
C PRO A 286 13.37 25.68 25.61
N GLY A 287 13.92 26.86 25.29
CA GLY A 287 13.14 28.09 25.15
C GLY A 287 12.39 28.22 23.83
N SER A 288 12.53 27.27 22.90
CA SER A 288 11.84 27.32 21.60
C SER A 288 10.33 27.12 21.76
N LEU A 289 9.54 27.74 20.89
CA LEU A 289 8.10 27.57 20.82
C LEU A 289 7.74 26.54 19.73
N THR A 290 7.12 25.44 20.11
CA THR A 290 6.62 24.40 19.20
C THR A 290 5.14 24.64 18.91
N VAL A 291 4.82 24.78 17.62
CA VAL A 291 3.48 25.11 17.14
C VAL A 291 3.00 23.97 16.26
N HIS A 292 2.01 23.24 16.72
CA HIS A 292 1.40 22.10 16.06
C HIS A 292 0.10 22.52 15.38
N GLY A 293 -0.16 22.06 14.17
CA GLY A 293 -1.40 22.33 13.44
C GLY A 293 -1.68 21.22 12.43
N GLY A 294 -2.65 21.40 11.54
CA GLY A 294 -3.03 20.38 10.56
C GLY A 294 -4.17 19.46 11.01
N PRO A 295 -4.61 18.53 10.14
CA PRO A 295 -5.86 17.78 10.36
C PRO A 295 -5.88 16.86 11.58
N HIS A 296 -4.72 16.46 12.10
CA HIS A 296 -4.61 15.56 13.26
C HIS A 296 -4.48 16.32 14.59
N ALA A 297 -4.15 17.61 14.56
CA ALA A 297 -4.08 18.45 15.76
C ALA A 297 -5.48 18.58 16.40
N PRO A 298 -5.68 18.16 17.67
CA PRO A 298 -7.01 17.98 18.24
C PRO A 298 -7.80 19.29 18.38
N LYS A 299 -9.06 19.26 17.93
CA LYS A 299 -9.99 20.40 18.00
C LYS A 299 -10.91 20.35 19.22
N TYR A 300 -11.28 19.16 19.70
CA TYR A 300 -12.19 18.99 20.84
C TYR A 300 -11.44 19.23 22.16
N GLU A 301 -12.09 19.84 23.15
CA GLU A 301 -11.42 20.29 24.38
C GLU A 301 -10.77 19.14 25.16
N ALA A 302 -11.50 18.05 25.40
CA ALA A 302 -10.97 16.88 26.11
C ALA A 302 -9.82 16.18 25.37
N ASP A 303 -9.87 16.13 24.04
CA ASP A 303 -8.78 15.56 23.23
C ASP A 303 -7.55 16.46 23.25
N ALA A 304 -7.74 17.79 23.22
CA ALA A 304 -6.64 18.73 23.38
C ALA A 304 -6.01 18.63 24.78
N GLU A 305 -6.81 18.55 25.85
CA GLU A 305 -6.33 18.34 27.22
C GLU A 305 -5.47 17.08 27.33
N ARG A 306 -5.95 15.95 26.79
CA ARG A 306 -5.19 14.69 26.74
C ARG A 306 -3.88 14.86 25.96
N PHE A 307 -3.94 15.44 24.77
CA PHE A 307 -2.77 15.64 23.91
C PHE A 307 -1.69 16.52 24.57
N PHE A 308 -2.07 17.63 25.20
CA PHE A 308 -1.12 18.49 25.94
C PHE A 308 -0.54 17.78 27.18
N ALA A 309 -1.32 16.92 27.85
CA ALA A 309 -0.85 16.13 28.98
C ALA A 309 0.17 15.06 28.57
N GLU A 310 -0.08 14.37 27.47
CA GLU A 310 0.80 13.31 26.93
C GLU A 310 2.06 13.87 26.25
N HIS A 311 1.99 15.11 25.72
CA HIS A 311 3.07 15.70 24.95
C HIS A 311 3.56 17.04 25.54
N PRO A 312 4.33 17.02 26.64
CA PRO A 312 4.78 18.24 27.34
C PRO A 312 5.67 19.15 26.50
N HIS A 313 6.19 18.65 25.38
CA HIS A 313 7.01 19.40 24.43
C HIS A 313 6.21 20.23 23.42
N VAL A 314 4.87 20.12 23.39
CA VAL A 314 3.98 20.90 22.53
C VAL A 314 3.48 22.16 23.24
N ASP A 315 3.74 23.36 22.71
CA ASP A 315 3.32 24.62 23.36
C ASP A 315 1.98 25.15 22.86
N VAL A 316 1.77 25.10 21.54
CA VAL A 316 0.60 25.69 20.87
C VAL A 316 0.01 24.70 19.86
N ILE A 317 -1.31 24.61 19.83
CA ILE A 317 -2.09 23.98 18.77
C ILE A 317 -2.81 25.06 17.98
N VAL A 318 -2.63 25.08 16.65
CA VAL A 318 -3.36 25.88 15.68
C VAL A 318 -4.54 25.07 15.14
N ARG A 319 -5.74 25.61 15.23
CA ARG A 319 -6.99 24.98 14.78
C ARG A 319 -7.49 25.65 13.49
N GLY A 320 -7.82 24.84 12.48
CA GLY A 320 -8.31 25.32 11.19
C GLY A 320 -7.20 25.76 10.24
N GLU A 321 -7.43 26.83 9.47
CA GLU A 321 -6.47 27.35 8.49
C GLU A 321 -5.29 28.05 9.18
N GLY A 322 -4.07 27.67 8.79
CA GLY A 322 -2.84 28.04 9.50
C GLY A 322 -2.24 29.38 9.06
N GLU A 323 -2.44 29.80 7.81
CA GLU A 323 -1.71 30.92 7.20
C GLU A 323 -1.95 32.22 7.97
N LEU A 324 -3.23 32.59 8.20
CA LEU A 324 -3.59 33.79 8.96
C LEU A 324 -3.27 33.65 10.46
N THR A 325 -3.46 32.45 11.01
CA THR A 325 -3.32 32.20 12.45
C THR A 325 -1.87 32.26 12.88
N VAL A 326 -0.96 31.64 12.12
CA VAL A 326 0.48 31.66 12.40
C VAL A 326 1.05 33.05 12.19
N ALA A 327 0.64 33.79 11.15
CA ALA A 327 1.07 35.18 10.97
C ALA A 327 0.67 36.07 12.16
N ALA A 328 -0.57 35.95 12.65
CA ALA A 328 -1.05 36.67 13.82
C ALA A 328 -0.33 36.23 15.11
N LEU A 329 0.01 34.94 15.25
CA LEU A 329 0.81 34.43 16.35
C LEU A 329 2.22 35.04 16.34
N LEU A 330 2.89 35.06 15.18
CA LEU A 330 4.22 35.67 15.05
C LEU A 330 4.18 37.19 15.30
N GLU A 331 3.15 37.88 14.81
CA GLU A 331 2.95 39.30 15.08
C GLU A 331 2.78 39.58 16.59
N ALA A 332 1.95 38.79 17.28
CA ALA A 332 1.72 38.92 18.71
C ALA A 332 2.98 38.63 19.55
N LEU A 333 3.85 37.72 19.09
CA LEU A 333 5.11 37.43 19.75
C LEU A 333 6.14 38.55 19.57
N GLY A 334 6.11 39.28 18.44
CA GLY A 334 6.96 40.45 18.21
C GLY A 334 8.47 40.15 18.18
N GLY A 335 8.86 38.92 17.83
CA GLY A 335 10.26 38.47 17.85
C GLY A 335 10.77 38.04 19.24
N GLU A 336 9.91 37.91 20.24
CA GLU A 336 10.30 37.51 21.60
C GLU A 336 9.73 36.12 21.93
N VAL A 337 10.59 35.10 21.86
CA VAL A 337 10.21 33.72 22.20
C VAL A 337 10.62 33.41 23.64
N GLY A 338 9.70 32.85 24.42
CA GLY A 338 9.91 32.54 25.84
C GLY A 338 9.65 33.69 26.81
N ALA A 339 8.93 34.72 26.38
CA ALA A 339 8.54 35.85 27.23
C ALA A 339 7.56 35.42 28.35
N GLU A 340 7.72 35.99 29.55
CA GLU A 340 6.87 35.65 30.72
C GLU A 340 5.40 36.05 30.53
N ASP A 341 5.12 37.02 29.65
CA ASP A 341 3.80 37.56 29.31
C ASP A 341 3.15 36.86 28.10
N LEU A 342 3.62 35.65 27.73
CA LEU A 342 3.08 34.88 26.59
C LEU A 342 1.55 34.74 26.62
N ALA A 343 0.98 34.58 27.82
CA ALA A 343 -0.46 34.46 28.03
C ALA A 343 -1.23 35.72 27.60
N ASP A 344 -0.67 36.90 27.89
CA ASP A 344 -1.28 38.18 27.55
C ASP A 344 -1.15 38.46 26.05
N ARG A 345 0.00 38.11 25.45
CA ARG A 345 0.25 38.28 24.01
C ARG A 345 -0.66 37.41 23.13
N LEU A 346 -0.84 36.14 23.51
CA LEU A 346 -1.54 35.17 22.66
C LEU A 346 -3.06 35.13 22.86
N THR A 347 -3.59 35.79 23.90
CA THR A 347 -5.02 35.76 24.24
C THR A 347 -5.93 36.27 23.11
N ASP A 348 -5.44 37.23 22.31
CA ASP A 348 -6.19 37.83 21.20
C ASP A 348 -5.95 37.12 19.85
N VAL A 349 -5.08 36.13 19.81
CA VAL A 349 -4.82 35.34 18.60
C VAL A 349 -5.94 34.33 18.43
N ALA A 350 -6.89 34.60 17.52
CA ALA A 350 -7.96 33.64 17.21
C ALA A 350 -7.41 32.35 16.58
N GLY A 351 -7.98 31.21 16.98
CA GLY A 351 -7.73 29.90 16.41
C GLY A 351 -6.65 29.05 17.09
N ILE A 352 -6.25 29.35 18.34
CA ILE A 352 -5.18 28.60 19.02
C ILE A 352 -5.59 28.05 20.39
N THR A 353 -5.05 26.90 20.76
CA THR A 353 -5.02 26.38 22.13
C THR A 353 -3.57 26.39 22.56
N PHE A 354 -3.24 26.90 23.74
CA PHE A 354 -1.85 26.90 24.19
C PHE A 354 -1.74 26.68 25.70
N ARG A 355 -0.60 26.12 26.12
CA ARG A 355 -0.29 25.95 27.54
C ARG A 355 0.35 27.20 28.09
N VAL A 356 -0.03 27.55 29.32
CA VAL A 356 0.59 28.62 30.11
C VAL A 356 1.12 28.00 31.40
N PRO A 357 2.42 28.13 31.71
CA PRO A 357 2.96 27.65 32.98
C PRO A 357 2.25 28.26 34.18
N THR A 358 2.06 27.45 35.22
CA THR A 358 1.54 27.85 36.53
C THR A 358 2.41 27.23 37.63
N ASP A 359 2.28 27.69 38.87
CA ASP A 359 3.03 27.12 40.00
C ASP A 359 2.78 25.61 40.18
N ASP A 360 1.57 25.15 39.84
CA ASP A 360 1.13 23.76 39.94
C ASP A 360 1.22 22.98 38.60
N GLY A 361 1.93 23.51 37.60
CA GLY A 361 2.12 22.87 36.30
C GLY A 361 1.79 23.79 35.13
N TYR A 362 0.64 23.58 34.48
CA TYR A 362 0.18 24.46 33.40
C TYR A 362 -1.35 24.56 33.39
N ARG A 363 -1.85 25.64 32.78
CA ARG A 363 -3.26 25.79 32.38
C ARG A 363 -3.36 25.89 30.87
N LEU A 364 -4.42 25.34 30.28
CA LEU A 364 -4.72 25.54 28.86
C LEU A 364 -5.58 26.79 28.68
N ILE A 365 -5.24 27.58 27.67
CA ILE A 365 -6.06 28.68 27.18
C ILE A 365 -6.51 28.33 25.77
N ARG A 366 -7.82 28.37 25.54
CA ARG A 366 -8.44 28.21 24.22
C ARG A 366 -8.99 29.57 23.78
N THR A 367 -8.47 30.13 22.69
CA THR A 367 -9.02 31.35 22.08
C THR A 367 -10.20 31.01 21.16
N PRO A 368 -11.07 31.98 20.79
CA PRO A 368 -12.14 31.74 19.83
C PRO A 368 -11.63 31.20 18.49
N ASP A 369 -12.44 30.38 17.81
CA ASP A 369 -12.06 29.85 16.50
C ASP A 369 -11.98 30.97 15.45
N ARG A 370 -11.03 30.84 14.51
CA ARG A 370 -10.82 31.80 13.43
C ARG A 370 -11.77 31.50 12.27
N GLU A 371 -12.37 32.54 11.70
CA GLU A 371 -13.13 32.42 10.46
C GLU A 371 -12.22 32.05 9.29
N ARG A 372 -12.70 31.14 8.42
CA ARG A 372 -12.00 30.76 7.19
C ARG A 372 -11.76 31.96 6.28
N ALA A 373 -10.64 31.97 5.58
CA ALA A 373 -10.36 32.97 4.57
C ALA A 373 -11.44 32.94 3.48
N SER A 374 -11.98 34.11 3.16
CA SER A 374 -13.02 34.27 2.14
C SER A 374 -12.44 34.50 0.74
N ASP A 375 -11.21 34.99 0.65
CA ASP A 375 -10.46 35.24 -0.57
C ASP A 375 -9.15 34.44 -0.54
N MET A 376 -8.96 33.57 -1.53
CA MET A 376 -7.74 32.75 -1.65
C MET A 376 -6.60 33.49 -2.34
N SER A 377 -6.87 34.65 -2.95
CA SER A 377 -5.85 35.44 -3.66
C SER A 377 -4.81 36.06 -2.73
N ILE A 378 -5.12 36.17 -1.44
CA ILE A 378 -4.21 36.70 -0.41
C ILE A 378 -3.07 35.73 -0.09
N PHE A 379 -3.23 34.44 -0.40
CA PHE A 379 -2.23 33.43 -0.10
C PHE A 379 -1.26 33.29 -1.28
N PRO A 380 0.02 33.66 -1.11
CA PRO A 380 1.01 33.47 -2.15
C PRO A 380 1.30 31.99 -2.37
N SER A 381 1.82 31.67 -3.56
CA SER A 381 2.25 30.32 -3.89
C SER A 381 3.65 30.04 -3.35
N PRO A 382 3.89 28.97 -2.59
CA PRO A 382 5.25 28.59 -2.18
C PRO A 382 6.16 28.22 -3.37
N TYR A 383 5.59 27.75 -4.47
CA TYR A 383 6.31 27.50 -5.73
C TYR A 383 6.81 28.81 -6.34
N LEU A 384 5.97 29.86 -6.35
CA LEU A 384 6.28 31.12 -7.03
C LEU A 384 7.01 32.14 -6.15
N THR A 385 6.99 31.98 -4.82
CA THR A 385 7.79 32.79 -3.88
C THR A 385 9.16 32.19 -3.58
N GLY A 386 9.42 30.99 -4.10
CA GLY A 386 10.69 30.27 -3.96
C GLY A 386 10.87 29.55 -2.63
N GLU A 387 9.81 29.35 -1.83
CA GLU A 387 9.93 28.57 -0.59
C GLU A 387 10.43 27.15 -0.87
N PHE A 388 10.11 26.62 -2.06
CA PHE A 388 10.50 25.28 -2.51
C PHE A 388 11.67 25.27 -3.50
N ASP A 389 12.35 26.41 -3.76
CA ASP A 389 13.47 26.46 -4.71
C ASP A 389 14.72 25.69 -4.22
N GLU A 390 14.85 25.46 -2.91
CA GLU A 390 15.97 24.70 -2.31
C GLU A 390 15.75 23.17 -2.37
N ILE A 391 14.56 22.73 -2.78
CA ILE A 391 14.22 21.30 -2.90
C ILE A 391 14.74 20.78 -4.24
N ASP A 392 15.62 19.79 -4.19
CA ASP A 392 16.14 19.12 -5.38
C ASP A 392 15.01 18.39 -6.14
N PRO A 393 14.69 18.77 -7.40
CA PRO A 393 13.67 18.11 -8.19
C PRO A 393 13.91 16.61 -8.38
N ALA A 394 15.17 16.16 -8.39
CA ALA A 394 15.50 14.74 -8.52
C ALA A 394 15.08 13.90 -7.30
N ARG A 395 14.88 14.56 -6.14
CA ARG A 395 14.36 13.95 -4.91
C ARG A 395 12.87 14.19 -4.72
N TRP A 396 12.23 14.88 -5.65
CA TRP A 396 10.85 15.34 -5.54
C TRP A 396 9.98 14.72 -6.64
N ARG A 397 9.53 13.48 -6.42
CA ARG A 397 8.76 12.71 -7.41
C ARG A 397 7.36 13.25 -7.66
N SER A 398 6.66 13.65 -6.60
CA SER A 398 5.26 14.09 -6.66
C SER A 398 5.07 15.46 -6.00
N ALA A 399 4.30 16.35 -6.62
CA ALA A 399 4.04 17.68 -6.09
C ALA A 399 2.55 17.95 -5.91
N THR A 400 2.22 18.58 -4.79
CA THR A 400 0.82 18.84 -4.41
C THR A 400 0.37 20.23 -4.86
N ILE A 401 -0.73 20.31 -5.60
CA ILE A 401 -1.38 21.57 -5.96
C ILE A 401 -2.78 21.60 -5.34
N GLU A 402 -3.15 22.73 -4.75
CA GLU A 402 -4.51 23.00 -4.27
C GLU A 402 -5.15 24.03 -5.20
N THR A 403 -6.12 23.62 -6.03
CA THR A 403 -6.82 24.56 -6.94
C THR A 403 -7.99 25.21 -6.24
N ASN A 404 -8.60 24.51 -5.28
CA ASN A 404 -9.65 25.04 -4.43
C ASN A 404 -9.63 24.42 -3.03
N ARG A 405 -10.10 25.19 -2.05
CA ARG A 405 -10.18 24.80 -0.65
C ARG A 405 -11.62 24.67 -0.19
N GLY A 406 -12.04 23.45 0.10
CA GLY A 406 -13.32 23.15 0.73
C GLY A 406 -14.01 21.91 0.19
N CYS A 407 -15.02 21.43 0.92
CA CYS A 407 -15.89 20.35 0.49
C CYS A 407 -17.36 20.66 0.84
N PRO A 408 -18.32 20.49 -0.08
CA PRO A 408 -19.72 20.80 0.17
C PRO A 408 -20.46 19.65 0.89
N TYR A 409 -19.79 18.54 1.17
CA TYR A 409 -20.37 17.35 1.78
C TYR A 409 -20.09 17.30 3.28
N GLY A 410 -21.08 16.83 4.05
CA GLY A 410 -21.04 16.76 5.52
C GLY A 410 -20.78 15.37 6.07
N CYS A 411 -19.98 14.55 5.37
CA CYS A 411 -19.74 13.15 5.74
C CYS A 411 -19.12 13.04 7.14
N THR A 412 -19.65 12.15 7.97
CA THR A 412 -19.29 12.12 9.40
C THR A 412 -17.88 11.59 9.66
N TYR A 413 -17.36 10.69 8.83
CA TYR A 413 -15.99 10.17 8.95
C TYR A 413 -14.91 11.13 8.46
N CYS A 414 -15.28 12.25 7.83
CA CYS A 414 -14.34 13.09 7.09
C CYS A 414 -14.03 14.38 7.85
N ASP A 415 -12.75 14.61 8.16
CA ASP A 415 -12.32 15.88 8.76
C ASP A 415 -12.45 17.06 7.77
N TRP A 416 -12.18 16.82 6.47
CA TRP A 416 -12.26 17.85 5.44
C TRP A 416 -13.64 18.52 5.35
N GLY A 417 -14.71 17.71 5.39
CA GLY A 417 -16.09 18.19 5.33
C GLY A 417 -16.48 19.02 6.56
N SER A 418 -16.00 18.64 7.75
CA SER A 418 -16.22 19.39 8.99
C SER A 418 -15.35 20.64 9.12
N ALA A 419 -14.09 20.58 8.68
CA ALA A 419 -13.13 21.67 8.77
C ALA A 419 -13.47 22.84 7.83
N THR A 420 -14.17 22.57 6.72
CA THR A 420 -14.34 23.56 5.64
C THR A 420 -15.70 24.25 5.59
N LEU A 421 -16.64 23.95 6.48
CA LEU A 421 -17.93 24.66 6.59
C LEU A 421 -18.63 24.88 5.22
N SER A 422 -18.80 23.80 4.45
CA SER A 422 -19.58 23.65 3.20
C SER A 422 -19.21 24.49 1.96
N ARG A 423 -18.55 25.65 2.10
CA ARG A 423 -18.27 26.52 0.94
C ARG A 423 -16.87 26.30 0.37
N ILE A 424 -16.83 25.98 -0.92
CA ILE A 424 -15.58 25.89 -1.68
C ILE A 424 -15.09 27.30 -2.03
N ARG A 425 -13.78 27.52 -1.91
CA ARG A 425 -13.08 28.75 -2.30
C ARG A 425 -12.01 28.43 -3.32
N GLN A 426 -11.94 29.21 -4.37
CA GLN A 426 -11.12 28.93 -5.54
C GLN A 426 -9.85 29.77 -5.50
N PHE A 427 -8.68 29.14 -5.68
CA PHE A 427 -7.44 29.89 -5.95
C PHE A 427 -7.48 30.52 -7.35
N PRO A 428 -6.80 31.67 -7.57
CA PRO A 428 -6.73 32.32 -8.88
C PRO A 428 -6.17 31.37 -9.95
N LEU A 429 -6.84 31.30 -11.10
CA LEU A 429 -6.46 30.39 -12.18
C LEU A 429 -5.04 30.64 -12.71
N GLU A 430 -4.64 31.91 -12.85
CA GLU A 430 -3.30 32.28 -13.30
C GLU A 430 -2.20 31.82 -12.34
N ARG A 431 -2.48 31.83 -11.03
CA ARG A 431 -1.56 31.26 -10.03
C ARG A 431 -1.40 29.75 -10.28
N ILE A 432 -2.50 29.02 -10.44
CA ILE A 432 -2.50 27.56 -10.64
C ILE A 432 -1.73 27.21 -11.93
N LYS A 433 -1.95 27.94 -13.03
CA LYS A 433 -1.20 27.75 -14.29
C LYS A 433 0.30 27.97 -14.11
N ALA A 434 0.68 29.04 -13.40
CA ALA A 434 2.09 29.32 -13.12
C ALA A 434 2.74 28.26 -12.21
N GLU A 435 2.01 27.72 -11.22
CA GLU A 435 2.48 26.59 -10.40
C GLU A 435 2.74 25.34 -11.25
N MET A 436 1.81 24.98 -12.14
CA MET A 436 1.98 23.84 -13.04
C MET A 436 3.17 24.02 -13.99
N GLU A 437 3.36 25.22 -14.55
CA GLU A 437 4.53 25.54 -15.38
C GLU A 437 5.83 25.40 -14.56
N TRP A 438 5.87 25.91 -13.32
CA TRP A 438 7.04 25.80 -12.44
C TRP A 438 7.44 24.35 -12.17
N LEU A 439 6.45 23.49 -11.95
CA LEU A 439 6.62 22.06 -11.66
C LEU A 439 7.08 21.27 -12.88
N THR A 440 6.37 21.42 -13.99
CA THR A 440 6.65 20.66 -15.22
C THR A 440 7.97 21.07 -15.86
N ALA A 441 8.34 22.36 -15.80
CA ALA A 441 9.65 22.83 -16.26
C ALA A 441 10.83 22.26 -15.44
N ARG A 442 10.57 21.78 -14.21
CA ARG A 442 11.55 21.08 -13.35
C ARG A 442 11.54 19.57 -13.50
N GLY A 443 10.67 19.02 -14.36
CA GLY A 443 10.60 17.58 -14.62
C GLY A 443 9.94 16.77 -13.51
N ILE A 444 9.12 17.40 -12.66
CA ILE A 444 8.38 16.69 -11.60
C ILE A 444 7.46 15.64 -12.25
N SER A 445 7.61 14.38 -11.86
CA SER A 445 7.00 13.23 -12.53
C SER A 445 5.50 13.06 -12.24
N GLU A 446 5.00 13.62 -11.15
CA GLU A 446 3.61 13.42 -10.73
C GLU A 446 3.02 14.67 -10.08
N VAL A 447 1.74 14.93 -10.37
CA VAL A 447 0.99 16.04 -9.76
C VAL A 447 -0.18 15.49 -8.95
N PHE A 448 -0.22 15.79 -7.66
CA PHE A 448 -1.32 15.50 -6.76
C PHE A 448 -2.22 16.73 -6.59
N PHE A 449 -3.45 16.66 -7.09
CA PHE A 449 -4.47 17.68 -6.81
C PHE A 449 -5.11 17.41 -5.45
N ALA A 450 -4.81 18.27 -4.48
CA ALA A 450 -5.35 18.19 -3.11
C ALA A 450 -6.84 18.55 -3.00
N ASP A 451 -7.51 18.84 -4.10
CA ASP A 451 -8.93 19.18 -4.11
C ASP A 451 -9.79 18.00 -3.66
N ALA A 452 -10.76 18.25 -2.75
CA ALA A 452 -11.67 17.20 -2.30
C ALA A 452 -12.63 16.68 -3.40
N ASN A 453 -12.81 17.44 -4.48
CA ASN A 453 -13.73 17.16 -5.59
C ASN A 453 -13.25 17.82 -6.89
N PHE A 454 -12.11 17.39 -7.45
CA PHE A 454 -11.64 17.88 -8.74
C PHE A 454 -12.64 17.52 -9.86
N GLY A 455 -12.91 18.44 -10.78
CA GLY A 455 -13.96 18.29 -11.80
C GLY A 455 -15.34 18.75 -11.34
N ILE A 456 -15.44 19.51 -10.24
CA ILE A 456 -16.71 20.11 -9.79
C ILE A 456 -17.02 21.42 -10.54
N TYR A 457 -16.00 22.10 -11.09
CA TYR A 457 -16.14 23.34 -11.83
C TYR A 457 -15.72 23.21 -13.30
N ALA A 458 -16.29 24.05 -14.17
CA ALA A 458 -15.94 24.06 -15.60
C ALA A 458 -14.46 24.38 -15.85
N ARG A 459 -13.86 25.24 -15.01
CA ARG A 459 -12.44 25.60 -15.09
C ARG A 459 -11.50 24.42 -14.85
N ASP A 460 -11.97 23.34 -14.23
CA ASP A 460 -11.14 22.18 -13.92
C ASP A 460 -10.76 21.44 -15.22
N VAL A 461 -11.60 21.55 -16.26
CA VAL A 461 -11.26 21.13 -17.64
C VAL A 461 -10.12 21.98 -18.20
N GLU A 462 -10.19 23.31 -18.05
CA GLU A 462 -9.13 24.23 -18.50
C GLU A 462 -7.80 23.97 -17.78
N ILE A 463 -7.85 23.60 -16.49
CA ILE A 463 -6.66 23.18 -15.73
C ILE A 463 -6.08 21.89 -16.31
N ALA A 464 -6.93 20.91 -16.64
CA ALA A 464 -6.51 19.64 -17.23
C ALA A 464 -5.88 19.82 -18.62
N GLU A 465 -6.51 20.63 -19.49
CA GLU A 465 -6.00 20.98 -20.82
C GLU A 465 -4.64 21.69 -20.72
N HIS A 466 -4.50 22.65 -19.81
CA HIS A 466 -3.23 23.34 -19.62
C HIS A 466 -2.12 22.41 -19.13
N LEU A 467 -2.41 21.44 -18.26
CA LEU A 467 -1.43 20.45 -17.82
C LEU A 467 -1.02 19.51 -18.97
N ALA A 468 -1.96 19.13 -19.84
CA ALA A 468 -1.65 18.35 -21.05
C ALA A 468 -0.75 19.14 -22.03
N ASP A 469 -1.01 20.44 -22.22
CA ASP A 469 -0.14 21.31 -23.01
C ASP A 469 1.27 21.40 -22.42
N LEU A 470 1.39 21.46 -21.09
CA LEU A 470 2.67 21.43 -20.39
C LEU A 470 3.40 20.11 -20.57
N LYS A 471 2.69 18.97 -20.47
CA LYS A 471 3.22 17.64 -20.75
C LYS A 471 3.80 17.55 -22.15
N ALA A 472 3.09 18.05 -23.16
CA ALA A 472 3.60 18.09 -24.53
C ALA A 472 4.86 18.97 -24.67
N ARG A 473 4.98 20.06 -23.90
CA ARG A 473 6.13 20.97 -23.93
C ARG A 473 7.36 20.45 -23.19
N TYR A 474 7.17 19.84 -22.01
CA TYR A 474 8.25 19.51 -21.08
C TYR A 474 8.49 18.01 -20.88
N GLY A 475 7.58 17.14 -21.35
CA GLY A 475 7.65 15.70 -21.14
C GLY A 475 7.17 15.23 -19.77
N ALA A 476 6.68 16.13 -18.90
CA ALA A 476 6.20 15.86 -17.55
C ALA A 476 4.86 16.59 -17.26
N PRO A 477 3.98 16.07 -16.39
CA PRO A 477 4.17 14.89 -15.54
C PRO A 477 3.83 13.57 -16.26
N ALA A 478 4.28 12.44 -15.72
CA ALA A 478 3.84 11.10 -16.14
C ALA A 478 2.52 10.68 -15.47
N GLY A 479 2.30 11.10 -14.22
CA GLY A 479 1.11 10.77 -13.43
C GLY A 479 0.36 12.00 -12.92
N VAL A 480 -0.95 11.85 -12.79
CA VAL A 480 -1.83 12.84 -12.15
C VAL A 480 -2.74 12.12 -11.17
N ILE A 481 -2.74 12.59 -9.93
CA ILE A 481 -3.57 12.07 -8.87
C ILE A 481 -4.66 13.07 -8.47
N CYS A 482 -5.90 12.61 -8.31
CA CYS A 482 -6.95 13.44 -7.70
C CYS A 482 -8.12 12.66 -7.09
N SER A 483 -8.95 13.36 -6.31
CA SER A 483 -10.29 12.89 -5.91
C SER A 483 -11.36 13.50 -6.81
N PHE A 484 -12.06 12.69 -7.62
CA PHE A 484 -13.05 13.20 -8.56
C PHE A 484 -14.35 13.69 -7.90
N ALA A 485 -15.08 14.52 -8.64
CA ALA A 485 -16.39 15.01 -8.25
C ALA A 485 -17.42 13.87 -8.12
N LYS A 486 -18.14 13.85 -6.99
CA LYS A 486 -18.98 12.71 -6.58
C LYS A 486 -20.41 12.68 -7.15
N ASN A 487 -20.91 13.80 -7.68
CA ASN A 487 -22.32 13.97 -8.09
C ASN A 487 -22.50 14.50 -9.52
N THR A 488 -21.40 14.70 -10.23
CA THR A 488 -21.41 15.21 -11.60
C THR A 488 -20.37 14.48 -12.41
N THR A 489 -20.79 13.97 -13.57
CA THR A 489 -19.92 13.38 -14.57
C THR A 489 -19.51 14.40 -15.63
N LYS A 490 -20.15 15.59 -15.61
CA LYS A 490 -20.10 16.59 -16.68
C LYS A 490 -18.69 16.97 -17.13
N TYR A 491 -17.75 17.09 -16.19
CA TYR A 491 -16.37 17.50 -16.49
C TYR A 491 -15.37 16.37 -16.29
N THR A 492 -15.67 15.39 -15.41
CA THR A 492 -14.78 14.28 -15.07
C THR A 492 -14.36 13.48 -16.30
N THR A 493 -15.28 13.15 -17.19
CA THR A 493 -14.97 12.41 -18.42
C THR A 493 -14.04 13.19 -19.34
N ASP A 494 -14.25 14.51 -19.48
CA ASP A 494 -13.41 15.36 -20.34
C ASP A 494 -12.00 15.50 -19.76
N ILE A 495 -11.88 15.67 -18.44
CA ILE A 495 -10.60 15.75 -17.72
C ILE A 495 -9.79 14.47 -17.92
N VAL A 496 -10.38 13.30 -17.64
CA VAL A 496 -9.67 12.02 -17.75
C VAL A 496 -9.28 11.75 -19.20
N ARG A 497 -10.16 12.03 -20.15
CA ARG A 497 -9.86 11.87 -21.58
C ARG A 497 -8.66 12.73 -22.00
N VAL A 498 -8.64 14.02 -21.62
CA VAL A 498 -7.53 14.94 -21.91
C VAL A 498 -6.21 14.41 -21.35
N TRP A 499 -6.19 13.89 -20.13
CA TRP A 499 -4.97 13.36 -19.52
C TRP A 499 -4.49 12.05 -20.18
N VAL A 500 -5.40 11.12 -20.47
CA VAL A 500 -5.07 9.86 -21.14
C VAL A 500 -4.57 10.10 -22.57
N GLU A 501 -5.23 10.97 -23.34
CA GLU A 501 -4.81 11.34 -24.70
C GLU A 501 -3.43 12.03 -24.72
N ALA A 502 -3.08 12.74 -23.65
CA ALA A 502 -1.76 13.34 -23.44
C ALA A 502 -0.69 12.34 -22.96
N GLY A 503 -1.03 11.06 -22.78
CA GLY A 503 -0.12 10.02 -22.30
C GLY A 503 0.23 10.16 -20.81
N MET A 504 -0.69 10.66 -19.99
CA MET A 504 -0.56 10.72 -18.54
C MET A 504 -1.39 9.61 -17.87
N CYS A 505 -0.86 9.02 -16.80
CA CYS A 505 -1.63 8.12 -15.93
C CYS A 505 -2.60 8.95 -15.10
N ALA A 506 -3.91 8.77 -15.31
CA ALA A 506 -4.97 9.48 -14.60
C ALA A 506 -5.44 8.66 -13.39
N GLU A 507 -4.78 8.86 -12.27
CA GLU A 507 -5.03 8.14 -11.02
C GLU A 507 -6.05 8.89 -10.16
N GLY A 508 -7.33 8.60 -10.37
CA GLY A 508 -8.37 9.16 -9.53
C GLY A 508 -9.44 8.15 -9.19
N SER A 509 -10.05 8.35 -8.02
CA SER A 509 -11.15 7.52 -7.56
C SER A 509 -12.46 8.30 -7.54
N VAL A 510 -13.54 7.56 -7.79
CA VAL A 510 -14.89 8.01 -7.50
C VAL A 510 -15.28 7.42 -6.16
N ALA A 511 -15.40 8.27 -5.14
CA ALA A 511 -15.58 7.81 -3.77
C ALA A 511 -17.00 7.27 -3.49
N LEU A 512 -17.33 6.00 -3.79
CA LEU A 512 -18.65 5.43 -3.51
C LEU A 512 -18.92 5.27 -2.00
N GLN A 513 -17.92 4.76 -1.28
CA GLN A 513 -17.87 4.45 0.15
C GLN A 513 -18.76 3.30 0.59
N THR A 514 -20.02 3.29 0.20
CA THR A 514 -20.97 2.18 0.36
C THR A 514 -22.24 2.50 -0.43
N THR A 515 -23.03 1.48 -0.75
CA THR A 515 -24.38 1.62 -1.33
C THR A 515 -25.51 1.38 -0.33
N ASP A 516 -25.19 0.97 0.90
CA ASP A 516 -26.21 0.70 1.91
C ASP A 516 -26.90 2.00 2.40
N GLU A 517 -28.22 2.08 2.19
CA GLU A 517 -29.00 3.29 2.48
C GLU A 517 -29.06 3.63 3.99
N VAL A 518 -28.96 2.63 4.87
CA VAL A 518 -28.92 2.86 6.32
C VAL A 518 -27.61 3.54 6.68
N THR A 519 -26.50 2.96 6.22
CA THR A 519 -25.15 3.47 6.43
C THR A 519 -25.01 4.87 5.85
N LEU A 520 -25.42 5.10 4.59
CA LEU A 520 -25.38 6.41 3.93
C LEU A 520 -26.12 7.50 4.72
N ARG A 521 -27.25 7.17 5.35
CA ARG A 521 -27.98 8.11 6.22
C ARG A 521 -27.19 8.41 7.50
N ASN A 522 -26.67 7.38 8.16
CA ASN A 522 -25.90 7.53 9.39
C ASN A 522 -24.65 8.40 9.18
N VAL A 523 -23.97 8.21 8.05
CA VAL A 523 -22.75 8.97 7.72
C VAL A 523 -23.01 10.29 6.98
N LYS A 524 -24.28 10.73 6.88
CA LYS A 524 -24.72 11.98 6.24
C LYS A 524 -24.24 12.11 4.78
N ARG A 525 -24.36 11.02 4.01
CA ARG A 525 -23.94 10.93 2.60
C ARG A 525 -25.07 10.62 1.62
N SER A 526 -26.32 10.50 2.08
CA SER A 526 -27.50 10.23 1.22
C SER A 526 -27.76 11.27 0.12
N ASN A 527 -27.09 12.43 0.15
CA ASN A 527 -27.16 13.45 -0.90
C ASN A 527 -26.29 13.13 -2.13
N ILE A 528 -25.54 12.04 -2.09
CA ILE A 528 -24.75 11.53 -3.22
C ILE A 528 -25.50 10.37 -3.86
N LYS A 529 -25.85 10.51 -5.14
CA LYS A 529 -26.75 9.58 -5.84
C LYS A 529 -25.99 8.42 -6.47
N ILE A 530 -26.37 7.20 -6.13
CA ILE A 530 -25.72 5.97 -6.62
C ILE A 530 -25.86 5.85 -8.14
N GLU A 531 -26.98 6.28 -8.72
CA GLU A 531 -27.22 6.21 -10.18
C GLU A 531 -26.19 7.03 -10.97
N ARG A 532 -25.59 8.06 -10.35
CA ARG A 532 -24.54 8.85 -11.00
C ARG A 532 -23.21 8.13 -11.08
N TYR A 533 -22.94 7.20 -10.17
CA TYR A 533 -21.78 6.32 -10.28
C TYR A 533 -21.95 5.32 -11.41
N ASP A 534 -23.18 4.82 -11.57
CA ASP A 534 -23.53 3.88 -12.65
C ASP A 534 -23.33 4.53 -14.03
N ASP A 535 -23.91 5.73 -14.22
CA ASP A 535 -23.73 6.51 -15.43
C ASP A 535 -22.24 6.74 -15.75
N LEU A 536 -21.43 7.03 -14.71
CA LEU A 536 -19.99 7.29 -14.86
C LEU A 536 -19.21 6.02 -15.22
N ALA A 537 -19.50 4.91 -14.53
CA ALA A 537 -18.85 3.63 -14.78
C ALA A 537 -19.16 3.11 -16.19
N GLU A 538 -20.40 3.24 -16.65
CA GLU A 538 -20.80 2.88 -18.02
C GLU A 538 -20.09 3.75 -19.06
N GLU A 539 -20.01 5.06 -18.85
CA GLU A 539 -19.32 5.97 -19.76
C GLU A 539 -17.82 5.71 -19.82
N PHE A 540 -17.17 5.47 -18.67
CA PHE A 540 -15.74 5.16 -18.61
C PHE A 540 -15.44 3.85 -19.32
N ARG A 541 -16.25 2.81 -19.09
CA ARG A 541 -16.12 1.53 -19.80
C ARG A 541 -16.27 1.71 -21.31
N ARG A 542 -17.29 2.45 -21.76
CA ARG A 542 -17.54 2.75 -23.18
C ARG A 542 -16.36 3.45 -23.85
N LEU A 543 -15.66 4.30 -23.11
CA LEU A 543 -14.51 5.07 -23.61
C LEU A 543 -13.16 4.36 -23.40
N GLY A 544 -13.14 3.18 -22.76
CA GLY A 544 -11.89 2.53 -22.38
C GLY A 544 -11.06 3.36 -21.40
N LEU A 545 -11.71 4.05 -20.47
CA LEU A 545 -11.05 4.88 -19.45
C LEU A 545 -10.93 4.13 -18.10
N PRO A 546 -9.87 4.38 -17.32
CA PRO A 546 -9.69 3.74 -16.03
C PRO A 546 -10.70 4.24 -14.99
N ILE A 547 -11.33 3.34 -14.23
CA ILE A 547 -12.21 3.70 -13.12
C ILE A 547 -11.93 2.87 -11.87
N VAL A 548 -11.78 3.59 -10.77
CA VAL A 548 -11.54 3.04 -9.43
C VAL A 548 -12.59 3.64 -8.49
N THR A 549 -13.07 2.83 -7.56
CA THR A 549 -13.93 3.32 -6.48
C THR A 549 -13.29 3.12 -5.11
N ASP A 550 -13.67 3.95 -4.14
CA ASP A 550 -13.35 3.72 -2.72
C ASP A 550 -14.54 3.09 -2.02
N LEU A 551 -14.28 2.11 -1.16
CA LEU A 551 -15.23 1.54 -0.21
C LEU A 551 -14.66 1.66 1.20
N LEU A 552 -15.51 2.06 2.16
CA LEU A 552 -15.16 2.12 3.58
C LEU A 552 -15.85 0.98 4.33
N MET A 553 -15.04 0.08 4.87
CA MET A 553 -15.46 -1.03 5.69
C MET A 553 -15.64 -0.58 7.14
N GLY A 554 -16.73 -1.01 7.78
CA GLY A 554 -16.99 -0.72 9.20
C GLY A 554 -17.64 0.63 9.49
N LEU A 555 -18.28 1.27 8.50
CA LEU A 555 -19.07 2.48 8.76
C LEU A 555 -20.29 2.16 9.65
N PRO A 556 -20.73 3.08 10.53
CA PRO A 556 -21.94 2.88 11.34
C PRO A 556 -23.20 2.61 10.52
N GLY A 557 -23.83 1.46 10.73
CA GLY A 557 -24.94 0.95 9.91
C GLY A 557 -24.56 -0.22 9.01
N ALA A 558 -23.27 -0.41 8.74
CA ALA A 558 -22.78 -1.51 7.91
C ALA A 558 -22.92 -2.86 8.61
N THR A 559 -22.97 -3.90 7.80
CA THR A 559 -23.02 -5.33 8.15
C THR A 559 -22.16 -6.13 7.16
N PRO A 560 -21.77 -7.38 7.49
CA PRO A 560 -21.10 -8.25 6.52
C PRO A 560 -21.90 -8.41 5.22
N ALA A 561 -23.22 -8.53 5.32
CA ALA A 561 -24.11 -8.62 4.16
C ALA A 561 -24.02 -7.37 3.28
N SER A 562 -24.17 -6.17 3.84
CA SER A 562 -24.05 -4.93 3.05
C SER A 562 -22.68 -4.74 2.41
N PHE A 563 -21.61 -5.16 3.10
CA PHE A 563 -20.26 -5.11 2.53
C PHE A 563 -20.12 -6.06 1.33
N LYS A 564 -20.65 -7.27 1.43
CA LYS A 564 -20.72 -8.22 0.30
C LYS A 564 -21.55 -7.66 -0.86
N GLU A 565 -22.66 -6.98 -0.60
CA GLU A 565 -23.43 -6.31 -1.66
C GLU A 565 -22.63 -5.21 -2.38
N ASP A 566 -21.87 -4.40 -1.63
CA ASP A 566 -20.97 -3.40 -2.22
C ASP A 566 -19.91 -4.03 -3.14
N LEU A 567 -19.31 -5.15 -2.71
CA LEU A 567 -18.33 -5.90 -3.48
C LEU A 567 -18.93 -6.55 -4.74
N GLN A 568 -20.11 -7.17 -4.61
CA GLN A 568 -20.80 -7.76 -5.76
C GLN A 568 -21.10 -6.69 -6.81
N ARG A 569 -21.59 -5.53 -6.38
CA ARG A 569 -21.87 -4.43 -7.29
C ARG A 569 -20.62 -3.98 -8.05
N CYS A 570 -19.47 -3.93 -7.39
CA CYS A 570 -18.20 -3.58 -8.03
C CYS A 570 -17.86 -4.59 -9.14
N ILE A 571 -18.06 -5.89 -8.90
CA ILE A 571 -17.91 -6.95 -9.90
C ILE A 571 -18.90 -6.77 -11.06
N ASP A 572 -20.18 -6.56 -10.76
CA ASP A 572 -21.24 -6.39 -11.79
C ASP A 572 -21.00 -5.17 -12.68
N ARG A 573 -20.33 -4.14 -12.15
CA ARG A 573 -19.98 -2.92 -12.89
C ARG A 573 -18.55 -2.93 -13.42
N ASP A 574 -17.81 -4.01 -13.22
CA ASP A 574 -16.40 -4.12 -13.60
C ASP A 574 -15.55 -2.92 -13.12
N VAL A 575 -15.80 -2.49 -11.88
CA VAL A 575 -15.09 -1.40 -11.21
C VAL A 575 -14.23 -2.00 -10.11
N THR A 576 -12.94 -1.66 -10.07
CA THR A 576 -12.06 -2.10 -8.99
C THR A 576 -12.29 -1.27 -7.72
N PRO A 577 -12.67 -1.88 -6.59
CA PRO A 577 -12.78 -1.17 -5.32
C PRO A 577 -11.44 -1.15 -4.56
N ARG A 578 -11.08 0.03 -4.06
CA ARG A 578 -10.15 0.20 -2.94
C ARG A 578 -10.93 0.08 -1.65
N MET A 579 -10.76 -1.05 -0.98
CA MET A 579 -11.43 -1.34 0.29
C MET A 579 -10.55 -0.88 1.44
N MET A 580 -11.01 0.11 2.19
CA MET A 580 -10.29 0.72 3.30
C MET A 580 -11.04 0.50 4.62
N GLU A 581 -10.29 0.25 5.68
CA GLU A 581 -10.83 0.23 7.04
C GLU A 581 -11.19 1.64 7.49
N THR A 582 -12.32 1.80 8.16
CA THR A 582 -12.73 3.11 8.68
C THR A 582 -11.93 3.41 9.95
N VAL A 583 -11.13 4.47 9.90
CA VAL A 583 -10.45 5.04 11.06
C VAL A 583 -11.25 6.23 11.60
N VAL A 584 -11.41 6.31 12.92
CA VAL A 584 -11.99 7.49 13.57
C VAL A 584 -10.96 8.60 13.62
N LEU A 585 -11.10 9.59 12.73
CA LEU A 585 -10.20 10.75 12.72
C LEU A 585 -10.53 11.69 13.89
N PRO A 586 -9.52 12.24 14.61
CA PRO A 586 -9.74 13.01 15.84
C PRO A 586 -10.72 14.16 15.70
N ASN A 587 -10.69 14.81 14.53
CA ASN A 587 -11.45 16.01 14.25
C ASN A 587 -12.71 15.77 13.39
N SER A 588 -12.98 14.52 12.99
CA SER A 588 -14.20 14.22 12.25
C SER A 588 -15.45 14.31 13.13
N PRO A 589 -16.65 14.57 12.55
CA PRO A 589 -17.91 14.46 13.29
C PRO A 589 -18.18 13.07 13.87
N MET A 590 -17.54 12.04 13.34
CA MET A 590 -17.64 10.67 13.82
C MET A 590 -16.93 10.46 15.16
N ASN A 591 -15.92 11.28 15.47
CA ASN A 591 -15.28 11.27 16.78
C ASN A 591 -16.03 12.11 17.83
N ASP A 592 -17.12 12.78 17.45
CA ASP A 592 -17.97 13.48 18.41
C ASP A 592 -18.50 12.49 19.48
N PRO A 593 -18.42 12.82 20.78
CA PRO A 593 -18.82 11.90 21.85
C PRO A 593 -20.26 11.39 21.73
N GLU A 594 -21.21 12.25 21.36
CA GLU A 594 -22.62 11.85 21.20
C GLU A 594 -22.78 10.93 19.99
N TYR A 595 -22.03 11.17 18.91
CA TYR A 595 -22.02 10.29 17.74
C TYR A 595 -21.47 8.91 18.09
N ARG A 596 -20.35 8.84 18.81
CA ARG A 596 -19.71 7.59 19.24
C ARG A 596 -20.64 6.78 20.14
N GLU A 597 -21.25 7.42 21.14
CA GLU A 597 -22.19 6.77 22.04
C GLU A 597 -23.42 6.23 21.30
N ARG A 598 -24.01 7.06 20.41
CA ARG A 598 -25.20 6.69 19.63
C ARG A 598 -25.01 5.42 18.81
N PHE A 599 -23.84 5.26 18.20
CA PHE A 599 -23.53 4.11 17.33
C PHE A 599 -22.66 3.05 18.01
N GLN A 600 -22.42 3.19 19.32
CA GLN A 600 -21.62 2.24 20.11
C GLN A 600 -20.26 1.93 19.44
N ILE A 601 -19.57 2.97 18.97
CA ILE A 601 -18.32 2.83 18.20
C ILE A 601 -17.19 2.38 19.12
N GLU A 602 -16.69 1.17 18.88
CA GLU A 602 -15.46 0.65 19.48
C GLU A 602 -14.33 0.65 18.44
N THR A 603 -13.14 1.06 18.88
CA THR A 603 -11.96 1.12 18.05
C THR A 603 -10.82 0.30 18.63
N ASP A 604 -9.90 -0.17 17.79
CA ASP A 604 -8.61 -0.69 18.25
C ASP A 604 -7.59 0.44 18.53
N ASP A 605 -6.34 0.05 18.83
CA ASP A 605 -5.25 0.98 19.15
C ASP A 605 -4.86 1.88 17.95
N ALA A 606 -5.16 1.45 16.72
CA ALA A 606 -4.98 2.24 15.50
C ALA A 606 -6.20 3.12 15.17
N SER A 607 -7.16 3.22 16.09
CA SER A 607 -8.44 3.94 15.92
C SER A 607 -9.31 3.39 14.78
N VAL A 608 -9.08 2.16 14.31
CA VAL A 608 -9.93 1.47 13.34
C VAL A 608 -11.21 1.03 14.03
N ILE A 609 -12.37 1.25 13.41
CA ILE A 609 -13.66 0.81 13.95
C ILE A 609 -13.80 -0.71 13.83
N VAL A 610 -13.74 -1.40 14.96
CA VAL A 610 -13.82 -2.87 15.03
C VAL A 610 -15.20 -3.37 15.44
N SER A 611 -16.07 -2.51 15.97
CA SER A 611 -17.47 -2.84 16.23
C SER A 611 -18.33 -1.57 16.28
N THR A 612 -19.63 -1.74 16.02
CA THR A 612 -20.66 -0.69 16.19
C THR A 612 -21.97 -1.33 16.64
N SER A 613 -23.01 -0.52 16.83
CA SER A 613 -24.37 -1.00 17.07
C SER A 613 -24.94 -1.90 15.96
N SER A 614 -24.33 -1.91 14.76
CA SER A 614 -24.79 -2.71 13.62
C SER A 614 -23.95 -3.96 13.33
N TYR A 615 -22.77 -4.11 13.93
CA TYR A 615 -21.90 -5.27 13.73
C TYR A 615 -20.94 -5.49 14.90
N THR A 616 -20.64 -6.74 15.20
CA THR A 616 -19.72 -7.17 16.25
C THR A 616 -18.28 -7.28 15.75
N ARG A 617 -17.33 -7.50 16.66
CA ARG A 617 -15.93 -7.77 16.28
C ARG A 617 -15.79 -9.01 15.39
N GLN A 618 -16.60 -10.04 15.62
CA GLN A 618 -16.61 -11.25 14.79
C GLN A 618 -17.09 -10.95 13.37
N ASP A 619 -18.12 -10.11 13.23
CA ASP A 619 -18.59 -9.63 11.92
C ASP A 619 -17.51 -8.82 11.20
N PHE A 620 -16.75 -8.00 11.93
CA PHE A 620 -15.62 -7.27 11.37
C PHE A 620 -14.51 -8.20 10.88
N ASP A 621 -14.18 -9.23 11.67
CA ASP A 621 -13.20 -10.25 11.26
C ASP A 621 -13.68 -11.04 10.04
N GLU A 622 -14.99 -11.29 9.88
CA GLU A 622 -15.56 -11.84 8.63
C GLU A 622 -15.34 -10.88 7.45
N MET A 623 -15.68 -9.59 7.59
CA MET A 623 -15.47 -8.61 6.52
C MET A 623 -14.00 -8.53 6.11
N LEU A 624 -13.06 -8.66 7.04
CA LEU A 624 -11.62 -8.72 6.74
C LEU A 624 -11.23 -9.96 5.92
N ARG A 625 -11.74 -11.15 6.27
CA ARG A 625 -11.47 -12.37 5.49
C ARG A 625 -12.07 -12.29 4.09
N ILE A 626 -13.30 -11.79 3.97
CA ILE A 626 -13.95 -11.55 2.68
C ILE A 626 -13.17 -10.52 1.86
N ARG A 627 -12.66 -9.44 2.47
CA ARG A 627 -11.78 -8.46 1.80
C ARG A 627 -10.50 -9.12 1.27
N LEU A 628 -9.85 -9.98 2.07
CA LEU A 628 -8.65 -10.70 1.63
C LEU A 628 -8.95 -11.60 0.44
N LEU A 629 -9.97 -12.46 0.56
CA LEU A 629 -10.39 -13.35 -0.52
C LEU A 629 -10.79 -12.57 -1.77
N PHE A 630 -11.53 -11.47 -1.65
CA PHE A 630 -11.87 -10.62 -2.79
C PHE A 630 -10.61 -10.09 -3.48
N ARG A 631 -9.60 -9.64 -2.72
CA ARG A 631 -8.34 -9.18 -3.32
C ARG A 631 -7.65 -10.30 -4.09
N SER A 632 -7.52 -11.49 -3.52
CA SER A 632 -6.88 -12.61 -4.22
C SER A 632 -7.70 -13.07 -5.43
N LEU A 633 -9.00 -13.33 -5.24
CA LEU A 633 -9.84 -14.00 -6.22
C LEU A 633 -10.31 -13.07 -7.35
N GLU A 634 -10.62 -11.80 -7.08
CA GLU A 634 -11.10 -10.84 -8.08
C GLU A 634 -10.05 -9.79 -8.46
N HIS A 635 -9.37 -9.15 -7.49
CA HIS A 635 -8.42 -8.05 -7.79
C HIS A 635 -7.16 -8.57 -8.48
N TYR A 636 -6.53 -9.62 -7.94
CA TYR A 636 -5.46 -10.36 -8.61
C TYR A 636 -5.97 -11.32 -9.68
N GLY A 637 -7.28 -11.54 -9.69
CA GLY A 637 -7.97 -12.19 -10.78
C GLY A 637 -7.87 -13.69 -10.79
N LEU A 638 -7.53 -14.36 -9.68
CA LEU A 638 -7.42 -15.82 -9.61
C LEU A 638 -8.69 -16.56 -10.09
N LEU A 639 -9.88 -15.98 -9.87
CA LEU A 639 -11.18 -16.54 -10.28
C LEU A 639 -12.03 -15.55 -11.09
N ARG A 640 -11.48 -14.44 -11.57
CA ARG A 640 -12.25 -13.37 -12.23
C ARG A 640 -13.13 -13.88 -13.35
N HIS A 641 -12.56 -14.65 -14.28
CA HIS A 641 -13.27 -15.16 -15.45
C HIS A 641 -14.26 -16.27 -15.10
N LEU A 642 -13.94 -17.06 -14.06
CA LEU A 642 -14.86 -18.03 -13.49
C LEU A 642 -16.06 -17.36 -12.84
N PHE A 643 -15.88 -16.26 -12.10
CA PHE A 643 -16.98 -15.48 -11.53
C PHE A 643 -17.91 -14.97 -12.62
N ARG A 644 -17.39 -14.43 -13.73
CA ARG A 644 -18.22 -13.92 -14.83
C ARG A 644 -19.06 -15.04 -15.45
N TRP A 645 -18.47 -16.21 -15.71
CA TRP A 645 -19.18 -17.36 -16.26
C TRP A 645 -20.24 -17.92 -15.30
N LEU A 646 -19.90 -18.13 -14.03
CA LEU A 646 -20.82 -18.61 -13.00
C LEU A 646 -22.03 -17.67 -12.83
N GLN A 647 -21.80 -16.36 -12.82
CA GLN A 647 -22.89 -15.38 -12.74
C GLN A 647 -23.82 -15.46 -13.94
N HIS A 648 -23.26 -15.63 -15.14
CA HIS A 648 -24.02 -15.60 -16.37
C HIS A 648 -24.80 -16.90 -16.63
N GLU A 649 -24.16 -18.05 -16.45
CA GLU A 649 -24.73 -19.35 -16.84
C GLU A 649 -25.37 -20.12 -15.67
N HIS A 650 -24.94 -19.86 -14.44
CA HIS A 650 -25.44 -20.54 -13.25
C HIS A 650 -26.19 -19.61 -12.29
N GLY A 651 -26.17 -18.29 -12.50
CA GLY A 651 -26.78 -17.32 -11.58
C GLY A 651 -26.12 -17.29 -10.20
N LEU A 652 -24.91 -17.85 -10.07
CA LEU A 652 -24.15 -17.88 -8.83
C LEU A 652 -23.35 -16.58 -8.72
N ARG A 653 -23.59 -15.81 -7.65
CA ARG A 653 -22.90 -14.54 -7.41
C ARG A 653 -21.46 -14.79 -6.96
N ALA A 654 -20.55 -13.92 -7.39
CA ALA A 654 -19.14 -14.01 -6.98
C ALA A 654 -18.97 -13.95 -5.45
N VAL A 655 -19.70 -13.05 -4.77
CA VAL A 655 -19.58 -12.92 -3.31
C VAL A 655 -20.16 -14.11 -2.53
N ASP A 656 -21.07 -14.86 -3.13
CA ASP A 656 -21.58 -16.10 -2.55
C ASP A 656 -20.50 -17.18 -2.63
N LEU A 657 -19.82 -17.33 -3.77
CA LEU A 657 -18.67 -18.25 -3.89
C LEU A 657 -17.51 -17.86 -2.97
N ILE A 658 -17.21 -16.57 -2.83
CA ILE A 658 -16.20 -16.08 -1.86
C ILE A 658 -16.59 -16.49 -0.44
N SER A 659 -17.86 -16.32 -0.07
CA SER A 659 -18.36 -16.72 1.26
C SER A 659 -18.32 -18.24 1.45
N ASP A 660 -18.55 -19.00 0.38
CA ASP A 660 -18.44 -20.46 0.41
C ASP A 660 -17.01 -20.94 0.63
N ILE A 661 -16.04 -20.29 -0.01
CA ILE A 661 -14.62 -20.55 0.20
C ILE A 661 -14.24 -20.23 1.65
N ASP A 662 -14.60 -19.05 2.18
CA ASP A 662 -14.35 -18.69 3.59
C ASP A 662 -14.91 -19.74 4.55
N ALA A 663 -16.17 -20.11 4.36
CA ALA A 663 -16.84 -21.12 5.19
C ALA A 663 -16.22 -22.52 5.03
N ALA A 664 -15.71 -22.88 3.86
CA ALA A 664 -15.03 -24.16 3.66
C ALA A 664 -13.70 -24.22 4.40
N ILE A 665 -12.91 -23.14 4.34
CA ILE A 665 -11.64 -22.99 5.05
C ILE A 665 -11.85 -23.04 6.56
N ASP A 666 -12.88 -22.34 7.07
CA ASP A 666 -13.19 -22.32 8.50
C ASP A 666 -13.72 -23.67 9.02
N ALA A 667 -14.47 -24.41 8.19
CA ALA A 667 -15.05 -25.69 8.59
C ALA A 667 -14.02 -26.83 8.62
N ASP A 668 -13.18 -26.92 7.58
CA ASP A 668 -12.13 -27.94 7.46
C ASP A 668 -11.03 -27.48 6.49
N ALA A 669 -10.04 -26.79 7.05
CA ALA A 669 -8.87 -26.31 6.31
C ALA A 669 -8.07 -27.44 5.62
N GLY A 670 -8.18 -28.69 6.10
CA GLY A 670 -7.47 -29.84 5.52
C GLY A 670 -8.14 -30.41 4.27
N ARG A 671 -9.44 -30.14 4.07
CA ARG A 671 -10.19 -30.63 2.91
C ARG A 671 -9.81 -29.93 1.62
N TYR A 672 -9.55 -28.63 1.70
CA TYR A 672 -9.17 -27.78 0.57
C TYR A 672 -7.88 -27.01 0.92
N PRO A 673 -6.72 -27.70 0.91
CA PRO A 673 -5.46 -27.10 1.34
C PRO A 673 -5.02 -25.92 0.47
N LEU A 674 -5.29 -25.93 -0.85
CA LEU A 674 -4.91 -24.82 -1.74
C LEU A 674 -5.88 -23.65 -1.66
N LEU A 675 -7.20 -23.88 -1.47
CA LEU A 675 -8.13 -22.81 -1.13
C LEU A 675 -7.77 -22.17 0.22
N THR A 676 -7.44 -22.99 1.22
CA THR A 676 -6.94 -22.52 2.53
C THR A 676 -5.68 -21.70 2.37
N TRP A 677 -4.76 -22.17 1.52
CA TRP A 677 -3.55 -21.46 1.20
C TRP A 677 -3.88 -20.04 0.71
N VAL A 678 -4.73 -19.92 -0.31
CA VAL A 678 -5.11 -18.63 -0.91
C VAL A 678 -5.85 -17.73 0.09
N GLY A 679 -6.72 -18.31 0.91
CA GLY A 679 -7.50 -17.54 1.89
C GLY A 679 -6.72 -17.10 3.13
N ARG A 680 -5.53 -17.65 3.39
CA ARG A 680 -4.76 -17.36 4.62
C ARG A 680 -3.39 -16.76 4.38
N TYR A 681 -2.77 -17.02 3.23
CA TYR A 681 -1.35 -16.73 3.03
C TYR A 681 -1.02 -16.00 1.73
N PHE A 682 -2.00 -15.74 0.84
CA PHE A 682 -1.79 -15.09 -0.48
C PHE A 682 -1.12 -13.71 -0.42
N ASP A 683 -1.24 -13.04 0.71
CA ASP A 683 -0.54 -11.80 0.96
C ASP A 683 0.97 -12.00 1.16
N LEU A 684 1.40 -13.16 1.67
CA LEU A 684 2.80 -13.50 1.96
C LEU A 684 3.53 -14.11 0.75
N MET A 685 2.90 -15.07 0.08
CA MET A 685 3.40 -15.65 -1.16
C MET A 685 2.30 -15.63 -2.19
N THR A 686 2.63 -15.55 -3.46
CA THR A 686 1.60 -15.18 -4.43
C THR A 686 1.19 -16.37 -5.29
N VAL A 687 2.00 -17.42 -5.29
CA VAL A 687 1.76 -18.66 -6.03
C VAL A 687 1.47 -19.78 -5.03
N PRO A 688 0.33 -20.48 -5.16
CA PRO A 688 0.05 -21.62 -4.32
C PRO A 688 1.07 -22.74 -4.60
N PRO A 689 1.39 -23.58 -3.59
CA PRO A 689 2.20 -24.77 -3.81
C PRO A 689 1.62 -25.60 -4.96
N GLY A 690 2.48 -26.19 -5.79
CA GLY A 690 2.07 -27.07 -6.89
C GLY A 690 1.41 -26.36 -8.07
N GLY A 691 1.41 -25.03 -8.07
CA GLY A 691 0.92 -24.22 -9.19
C GLY A 691 -0.61 -24.09 -9.22
N TRP A 692 -1.08 -23.51 -10.32
CA TRP A 692 -2.49 -23.14 -10.50
C TRP A 692 -3.44 -24.31 -10.80
N PRO A 693 -3.07 -25.33 -11.61
CA PRO A 693 -3.99 -26.42 -11.93
C PRO A 693 -4.61 -27.14 -10.72
N PRO A 694 -3.84 -27.59 -9.70
CA PRO A 694 -4.45 -28.27 -8.56
C PRO A 694 -5.32 -27.33 -7.71
N PHE A 695 -5.04 -26.02 -7.72
CA PHE A 695 -5.91 -25.02 -7.08
C PHE A 695 -7.27 -24.96 -7.78
N TYR A 696 -7.31 -24.95 -9.12
CA TYR A 696 -8.56 -24.95 -9.86
C TYR A 696 -9.35 -26.26 -9.69
N ASP A 697 -8.68 -27.41 -9.57
CA ASP A 697 -9.35 -28.67 -9.26
C ASP A 697 -10.09 -28.59 -7.90
N GLU A 698 -9.51 -27.99 -6.85
CA GLU A 698 -10.20 -27.76 -5.57
C GLU A 698 -11.41 -26.81 -5.70
N VAL A 699 -11.30 -25.78 -6.55
CA VAL A 699 -12.42 -24.87 -6.84
C VAL A 699 -13.57 -25.64 -7.50
N VAL A 700 -13.27 -26.51 -8.47
CA VAL A 700 -14.26 -27.36 -9.16
C VAL A 700 -14.93 -28.32 -8.18
N ASP A 701 -14.16 -28.96 -7.31
CA ASP A 701 -14.69 -29.86 -6.28
C ASP A 701 -15.64 -29.11 -5.33
N LEU A 702 -15.26 -27.89 -4.90
CA LEU A 702 -16.13 -27.04 -4.07
C LEU A 702 -17.44 -26.69 -4.78
N LEU A 703 -17.39 -26.34 -6.07
CA LEU A 703 -18.57 -26.01 -6.88
C LEU A 703 -19.51 -27.22 -7.04
N ALA A 704 -18.94 -28.41 -7.26
CA ALA A 704 -19.71 -29.66 -7.34
C ALA A 704 -20.38 -29.98 -6.01
N ASP A 705 -19.66 -29.83 -4.90
CA ASP A 705 -20.14 -30.16 -3.56
C ASP A 705 -21.23 -29.21 -3.04
N ARG A 706 -21.05 -27.90 -3.23
CA ARG A 706 -21.96 -26.88 -2.68
C ARG A 706 -23.10 -26.51 -3.62
N HIS A 707 -22.83 -26.48 -4.92
CA HIS A 707 -23.78 -25.97 -5.91
C HIS A 707 -24.27 -27.02 -6.91
N GLY A 708 -23.70 -28.24 -6.87
CA GLY A 708 -24.05 -29.30 -7.82
C GLY A 708 -23.63 -28.99 -9.27
N ILE A 709 -22.77 -27.99 -9.47
CA ILE A 709 -22.26 -27.58 -10.78
C ILE A 709 -21.18 -28.58 -11.17
N LYS A 710 -21.38 -29.27 -12.29
CA LYS A 710 -20.47 -30.31 -12.78
C LYS A 710 -19.54 -29.74 -13.83
N ARG A 711 -18.32 -30.27 -13.87
CA ARG A 711 -17.34 -30.00 -14.91
C ARG A 711 -17.89 -30.40 -16.29
N ASP A 712 -17.83 -29.47 -17.23
CA ASP A 712 -18.18 -29.63 -18.64
C ASP A 712 -17.19 -28.86 -19.53
N ASP A 713 -17.38 -28.92 -20.86
CA ASP A 713 -16.48 -28.28 -21.82
C ASP A 713 -16.44 -26.74 -21.69
N ALA A 714 -17.53 -26.12 -21.23
CA ALA A 714 -17.58 -24.69 -20.98
C ALA A 714 -16.73 -24.32 -19.76
N MET A 715 -16.90 -25.03 -18.64
CA MET A 715 -16.07 -24.85 -17.45
C MET A 715 -14.58 -25.10 -17.74
N ASP A 716 -14.26 -26.15 -18.51
CA ASP A 716 -12.87 -26.43 -18.92
C ASP A 716 -12.28 -25.24 -19.69
N THR A 717 -13.03 -24.66 -20.64
CA THR A 717 -12.58 -23.49 -21.39
C THR A 717 -12.31 -22.29 -20.47
N VAL A 718 -13.18 -22.06 -19.49
CA VAL A 718 -13.02 -20.95 -18.53
C VAL A 718 -11.80 -21.15 -17.64
N ILE A 719 -11.55 -22.38 -17.17
CA ILE A 719 -10.36 -22.70 -16.38
C ILE A 719 -9.09 -22.58 -17.23
N GLU A 720 -9.09 -23.05 -18.48
CA GLU A 720 -7.98 -22.88 -19.42
C GLU A 720 -7.63 -21.39 -19.62
N VAL A 721 -8.63 -20.54 -19.84
CA VAL A 721 -8.45 -19.08 -19.92
C VAL A 721 -7.87 -18.52 -18.62
N GLN A 722 -8.45 -18.91 -17.49
CA GLN A 722 -8.10 -18.39 -16.18
C GLN A 722 -6.66 -18.78 -15.78
N GLU A 723 -6.24 -20.03 -16.02
CA GLU A 723 -4.87 -20.52 -15.86
C GLU A 723 -3.89 -19.75 -16.75
N PHE A 724 -4.23 -19.56 -18.02
CA PHE A 724 -3.35 -18.92 -19.01
C PHE A 724 -3.09 -17.44 -18.74
N LEU A 725 -4.01 -16.78 -18.05
CA LEU A 725 -3.86 -15.39 -17.61
C LEU A 725 -3.03 -15.24 -16.33
N MET A 726 -2.75 -16.33 -15.59
CA MET A 726 -1.93 -16.23 -14.39
C MET A 726 -0.45 -15.98 -14.75
N PRO A 727 0.23 -15.05 -14.05
CA PRO A 727 1.63 -14.75 -14.32
C PRO A 727 2.51 -15.93 -13.87
N THR A 728 3.44 -16.33 -14.73
CA THR A 728 4.49 -17.29 -14.42
C THR A 728 5.82 -16.82 -14.99
N ARG A 729 6.92 -17.12 -14.29
CA ARG A 729 8.26 -16.82 -14.78
C ARG A 729 8.56 -17.63 -16.03
N THR A 730 9.47 -17.15 -16.87
CA THR A 730 9.98 -17.86 -18.07
C THR A 730 9.02 -17.96 -19.26
N ARG A 731 7.83 -17.34 -19.19
CA ARG A 731 6.95 -17.18 -20.35
C ARG A 731 7.65 -16.41 -21.46
N ARG A 732 7.29 -16.73 -22.70
CA ARG A 732 7.73 -15.98 -23.89
C ARG A 732 6.51 -15.32 -24.50
N PHE A 733 6.62 -14.03 -24.82
CA PHE A 733 5.53 -13.23 -25.35
C PHE A 733 5.78 -12.82 -26.82
N PRO A 734 4.72 -12.62 -27.63
CA PRO A 734 3.32 -12.94 -27.30
C PRO A 734 3.12 -14.45 -27.13
N ASP A 735 2.26 -14.81 -26.18
CA ASP A 735 1.89 -16.18 -25.86
C ASP A 735 0.46 -16.42 -26.38
N GLU A 736 0.19 -17.59 -26.93
CA GLU A 736 -1.08 -17.88 -27.60
C GLU A 736 -1.69 -19.19 -27.08
N LEU A 737 -3.00 -19.15 -26.83
CA LEU A 737 -3.81 -20.31 -26.42
C LEU A 737 -4.98 -20.51 -27.37
N GLU A 738 -5.08 -21.70 -27.97
CA GLU A 738 -6.26 -22.15 -28.70
C GLU A 738 -7.32 -22.62 -27.71
N LEU A 739 -8.56 -22.18 -27.90
CA LEU A 739 -9.68 -22.44 -26.99
C LEU A 739 -10.76 -23.27 -27.67
N ARG A 740 -11.38 -24.19 -26.92
CA ARG A 740 -12.50 -25.02 -27.42
C ARG A 740 -13.72 -24.19 -27.79
N HIS A 741 -13.94 -23.12 -27.05
CA HIS A 741 -14.99 -22.13 -27.29
C HIS A 741 -14.38 -20.73 -27.25
N ASP A 742 -14.86 -19.83 -28.12
CA ASP A 742 -14.40 -18.44 -28.22
C ASP A 742 -14.85 -17.62 -27.01
N TYR A 743 -14.09 -17.77 -25.93
CA TYR A 743 -14.32 -17.07 -24.67
C TYR A 743 -14.20 -15.55 -24.83
N VAL A 744 -13.32 -15.07 -25.73
CA VAL A 744 -13.15 -13.62 -25.96
C VAL A 744 -14.43 -13.04 -26.55
N ALA A 745 -15.00 -13.67 -27.58
CA ALA A 745 -16.29 -13.26 -28.14
C ALA A 745 -17.42 -13.36 -27.11
N TRP A 746 -17.50 -14.47 -26.37
CA TRP A 746 -18.51 -14.65 -25.31
C TRP A 746 -18.40 -13.56 -24.24
N TYR A 747 -17.19 -13.26 -23.76
CA TYR A 747 -16.95 -12.24 -22.74
C TYR A 747 -17.39 -10.86 -23.22
N HIS A 748 -17.03 -10.47 -24.45
CA HIS A 748 -17.50 -9.20 -25.01
C HIS A 748 -19.02 -9.14 -25.20
N ASP A 749 -19.65 -10.24 -25.60
CA ASP A 749 -21.12 -10.32 -25.68
C ASP A 749 -21.77 -10.14 -24.30
N THR A 750 -21.16 -10.66 -23.21
CA THR A 750 -21.65 -10.44 -21.83
C THR A 750 -21.56 -9.00 -21.36
N LEU A 751 -20.61 -8.22 -21.90
CA LEU A 751 -20.45 -6.81 -21.57
C LEU A 751 -21.36 -5.89 -22.39
N ALA A 752 -21.91 -6.37 -23.51
CA ALA A 752 -22.73 -5.58 -24.42
C ALA A 752 -24.14 -5.32 -23.86
N PRO A 753 -24.55 -4.05 -23.67
CA PRO A 753 -25.86 -3.73 -23.11
C PRO A 753 -27.01 -4.28 -23.95
N GLY A 754 -27.86 -5.11 -23.33
CA GLY A 754 -29.08 -5.64 -23.96
C GLY A 754 -28.84 -6.79 -24.96
N ALA A 755 -27.62 -7.36 -25.02
CA ALA A 755 -27.35 -8.53 -25.83
C ALA A 755 -28.00 -9.79 -25.22
N SER A 756 -28.62 -10.61 -26.07
CA SER A 756 -28.99 -11.99 -25.71
C SER A 756 -27.74 -12.85 -25.88
N VAL A 757 -27.03 -13.07 -24.79
CA VAL A 757 -25.81 -13.86 -24.78
C VAL A 757 -26.17 -15.34 -24.83
N ARG A 758 -25.54 -16.09 -25.73
CA ARG A 758 -25.68 -17.54 -25.79
C ARG A 758 -24.77 -18.20 -24.74
N PRO A 759 -25.05 -19.44 -24.29
CA PRO A 759 -24.11 -20.20 -23.48
C PRO A 759 -22.74 -20.32 -24.16
N LEU A 760 -21.65 -20.30 -23.40
CA LEU A 760 -20.27 -20.40 -23.89
C LEU A 760 -20.06 -21.64 -24.76
N GLY A 761 -20.67 -22.77 -24.38
CA GLY A 761 -20.61 -24.02 -25.14
C GLY A 761 -21.19 -23.94 -26.57
N GLU A 762 -21.92 -22.86 -26.92
CA GLU A 762 -22.44 -22.62 -28.26
C GLU A 762 -21.55 -21.71 -29.14
N TYR A 763 -20.41 -21.24 -28.60
CA TYR A 763 -19.42 -20.49 -29.38
C TYR A 763 -18.49 -21.47 -30.10
N GLU A 764 -18.13 -21.12 -31.33
CA GLU A 764 -17.11 -21.83 -32.10
C GLU A 764 -15.75 -21.75 -31.38
N PRO A 765 -14.78 -22.61 -31.70
CA PRO A 765 -13.42 -22.48 -31.18
C PRO A 765 -12.82 -21.10 -31.42
N GLY A 766 -12.05 -20.62 -30.46
CA GLY A 766 -11.44 -19.29 -30.49
C GLY A 766 -9.97 -19.32 -30.08
N ARG A 767 -9.40 -18.15 -29.86
CA ARG A 767 -8.01 -17.99 -29.44
C ARG A 767 -7.84 -16.84 -28.47
N LEU A 768 -6.88 -16.95 -27.59
CA LEU A 768 -6.47 -15.90 -26.65
C LEU A 768 -4.99 -15.59 -26.85
N ILE A 769 -4.65 -14.31 -26.99
CA ILE A 769 -3.27 -13.83 -27.14
C ILE A 769 -2.95 -12.96 -25.93
N VAL A 770 -1.81 -13.23 -25.31
CA VAL A 770 -1.34 -12.55 -24.10
C VAL A 770 0.06 -11.97 -24.33
N ASP A 771 0.31 -10.80 -23.78
CA ASP A 771 1.61 -10.14 -23.75
C ASP A 771 1.88 -9.53 -22.35
N ASP A 772 3.13 -9.19 -22.07
CA ASP A 772 3.56 -8.61 -20.79
C ASP A 772 4.45 -7.37 -20.97
N PRO A 773 3.91 -6.28 -21.55
CA PRO A 773 4.67 -5.05 -21.71
C PRO A 773 5.03 -4.37 -20.37
N ALA A 774 4.39 -4.77 -19.27
CA ALA A 774 4.60 -4.22 -17.93
C ALA A 774 5.59 -5.03 -17.08
N GLY A 775 6.10 -6.15 -17.59
CA GLY A 775 7.04 -7.03 -16.90
C GLY A 775 6.47 -7.66 -15.63
N VAL A 776 5.17 -7.93 -15.59
CA VAL A 776 4.47 -8.57 -14.47
C VAL A 776 5.11 -9.93 -14.14
N CYS A 777 5.41 -10.73 -15.16
CA CYS A 777 5.97 -12.08 -15.00
C CYS A 777 7.42 -12.11 -14.49
N ASP A 778 8.19 -11.03 -14.67
CA ASP A 778 9.59 -10.98 -14.26
C ASP A 778 9.79 -10.19 -12.96
N ALA A 779 9.19 -9.00 -12.85
CA ALA A 779 9.46 -8.04 -11.79
C ALA A 779 8.47 -8.12 -10.60
N ARG A 780 7.25 -8.63 -10.79
CA ARG A 780 6.14 -8.48 -9.82
C ARG A 780 5.70 -9.76 -9.10
N LEU A 781 6.20 -10.93 -9.50
CA LEU A 781 5.77 -12.21 -8.91
C LEU A 781 6.24 -12.44 -7.46
N LEU A 782 7.37 -11.86 -7.02
CA LEU A 782 7.96 -12.16 -5.69
C LEU A 782 7.83 -11.06 -4.62
N ARG A 783 7.31 -9.87 -4.94
CA ARG A 783 7.16 -8.78 -3.96
C ARG A 783 5.72 -8.28 -3.95
N ASN A 784 4.86 -8.96 -3.19
CA ASN A 784 3.58 -8.37 -2.82
C ASN A 784 3.76 -7.56 -1.53
N TYR A 785 3.55 -6.25 -1.61
CA TYR A 785 3.37 -5.37 -0.44
C TYR A 785 1.97 -5.57 0.17
N PHE A 786 1.58 -6.83 0.37
CA PHE A 786 0.35 -7.22 1.03
C PHE A 786 0.76 -7.70 2.41
N SER A 787 0.69 -6.83 3.42
CA SER A 787 0.59 -7.30 4.78
C SER A 787 -0.70 -6.73 5.35
N ILE A 788 -1.58 -7.60 5.83
CA ILE A 788 -2.88 -7.19 6.37
C ILE A 788 -2.74 -6.63 7.79
N ARG A 789 -1.65 -6.94 8.52
CA ARG A 789 -1.43 -6.45 9.91
C ARG A 789 0.04 -6.27 10.36
N ARG A 790 1.03 -6.24 9.47
CA ARG A 790 2.45 -6.01 9.85
C ARG A 790 3.14 -5.03 8.91
N LEU A 791 2.62 -3.81 8.82
CA LEU A 791 3.31 -2.73 8.13
C LEU A 791 3.10 -1.42 8.91
N GLU A 792 3.95 -1.19 9.92
CA GLU A 792 4.33 0.16 10.34
C GLU A 792 5.09 0.91 9.21
N ALA A 793 5.33 0.27 8.06
CA ALA A 793 5.98 0.82 6.89
C ALA A 793 5.26 0.39 5.59
N CYS A 794 3.95 0.63 5.49
CA CYS A 794 3.27 0.60 4.19
C CYS A 794 3.71 1.83 3.38
N ASP A 795 4.94 1.80 2.85
CA ASP A 795 5.53 2.86 2.02
C ASP A 795 4.89 2.96 0.62
N ASN A 796 3.78 2.25 0.38
CA ASN A 796 2.95 2.51 -0.78
C ASN A 796 1.48 2.72 -0.39
N PRO A 797 1.11 3.94 0.04
CA PRO A 797 -0.27 4.29 0.40
C PRO A 797 -1.22 4.42 -0.82
N PHE A 798 -0.75 4.12 -2.03
CA PHE A 798 -1.29 4.73 -3.22
C PHE A 798 -1.31 3.78 -4.43
N TRP A 799 -2.54 3.45 -4.83
CA TRP A 799 -2.98 2.97 -6.14
C TRP A 799 -2.87 1.46 -6.41
N VAL A 800 -4.02 0.84 -6.70
CA VAL A 800 -4.48 0.13 -7.92
C VAL A 800 -3.46 -0.54 -8.86
N LEU A 801 -2.16 -0.27 -8.72
CA LEU A 801 -1.08 -0.68 -9.60
C LEU A 801 -0.57 -2.11 -9.34
N ASN A 802 -1.07 -2.76 -8.30
CA ASN A 802 -0.74 -4.15 -7.95
C ASN A 802 -1.89 -5.09 -8.36
N ASP A 803 -2.09 -5.23 -9.67
CA ASP A 803 -2.81 -6.36 -10.24
C ASP A 803 -1.87 -7.24 -11.08
N TRP A 804 -2.38 -8.40 -11.47
CA TRP A 804 -1.68 -9.39 -12.29
C TRP A 804 -2.22 -9.44 -13.71
N GLU A 805 -2.79 -8.34 -14.17
CA GLU A 805 -3.50 -8.32 -15.43
C GLU A 805 -2.53 -8.20 -16.60
N LEU A 806 -2.30 -9.32 -17.29
CA LEU A 806 -1.49 -9.37 -18.51
C LEU A 806 -2.25 -8.72 -19.68
N ARG A 807 -1.51 -8.15 -20.64
CA ARG A 807 -2.12 -7.50 -21.81
C ARG A 807 -2.79 -8.55 -22.68
N SER A 808 -4.11 -8.43 -22.86
CA SER A 808 -4.92 -9.31 -23.71
C SER A 808 -6.23 -8.60 -24.11
N ASP A 809 -7.04 -9.22 -24.97
CA ASP A 809 -8.39 -8.75 -25.31
C ASP A 809 -9.38 -8.82 -24.13
N LEU A 810 -8.97 -9.48 -23.03
CA LEU A 810 -9.72 -9.58 -21.78
C LEU A 810 -9.29 -8.54 -20.73
N MET A 811 -8.24 -7.75 -21.02
CA MET A 811 -7.67 -6.77 -20.10
C MET A 811 -8.62 -5.59 -19.87
N ARG A 812 -8.83 -5.22 -18.60
CA ARG A 812 -9.57 -4.03 -18.21
C ARG A 812 -8.81 -2.76 -18.61
N PRO A 813 -9.51 -1.67 -18.95
CA PRO A 813 -8.86 -0.43 -19.38
C PRO A 813 -7.84 0.16 -18.39
N MET A 814 -7.97 -0.13 -17.08
CA MET A 814 -7.03 0.33 -16.06
C MET A 814 -5.59 -0.15 -16.27
N ALA A 815 -5.41 -1.39 -16.73
CA ALA A 815 -4.09 -1.98 -16.81
C ALA A 815 -3.28 -1.42 -18.01
N THR A 816 -3.94 -0.78 -18.98
CA THR A 816 -3.26 -0.13 -20.13
C THR A 816 -2.48 1.14 -19.76
N ALA A 817 -2.77 1.78 -18.61
CA ALA A 817 -2.09 2.99 -18.15
C ALA A 817 -0.79 2.71 -17.36
N VAL A 818 -0.62 1.48 -16.86
CA VAL A 818 0.48 1.05 -15.99
C VAL A 818 1.89 1.12 -16.62
N PRO A 819 2.10 0.89 -17.94
CA PRO A 819 3.44 0.95 -18.53
C PRO A 819 4.13 2.32 -18.41
N LEU A 820 3.37 3.40 -18.12
CA LEU A 820 3.89 4.77 -18.04
C LEU A 820 4.65 5.08 -16.73
N LEU A 821 4.52 4.23 -15.70
CA LEU A 821 5.15 4.44 -14.38
C LEU A 821 6.40 3.58 -14.14
N ALA A 822 6.67 2.60 -15.01
CA ALA A 822 7.81 1.70 -14.92
C ALA A 822 9.09 2.24 -15.59
N GLY A 823 9.08 3.49 -16.03
CA GLY A 823 10.18 4.16 -16.74
C GLY A 823 11.14 4.91 -15.83
#